data_AF-A0A970I6Q0-F1
#
_entry.id   AF-A0A970I6Q0-F1
#
_cell.length_a   1.000
_cell.length_b   1.000
_cell.length_c   1.000
_cell.angle_alpha   90.00
_cell.angle_beta   90.00
_cell.angle_gamma   90.00
#
_symmetry.space_group_name_H-M   'P 1'
#
loop_
_entity.id
_entity.type
_entity.pdbx_description
1 polymer ?
#
loop_
_entity_poly.entity_id
_entity_poly.type
_entity_poly.pdbx_seq_one_letter_code
_entity_poly.pdbx_strand_id
1 'polypeptide(L)'
;MKKHHLFTGFLFIMFSICSCYNDDFLVKNTKESILKNDFSGKNLNNNLCGHNRYKYDYPKPSFRVEQKDNFMWGINGHSIRPEYPGYENQYRKFSLEEEINFLNELNVGIYRIDLHLKGSSMYNERHQDLEDFLVALDAFSNIQLLCVLESVEWRHDPVVYDEVGSNWNYGLLLNYLNSNNPLGSTYIKTLPTWNYYYNISKAAGLYFGSEFGDRMEFYNIGNELALNLVKNYYDINNTIDNDIQHFFLNYKGDEMSDFFLNEEMAKRTIATLAFVNGLIDGIQQSDPDNNAKFIINETNLNFGYFKLLNYVNTEYDIIGWNWYFGEKFNSPNSQLQGMNAYQNLISLGNQPIWIIEANKRHGNLDGDNSDEIRTLMEIMYNTPRVEGFLIYELIDSEYIGEPYENYYGLLTTPINNLWGYKPAFNTFRFSIEEFQYGYHDFAYSYYLKYKGEDRNLIDDSHVDIWAGNMNETNISSSLDMRIKEDCEFQLNNWFYHFLDRNIDTNGRNFYKSKIINENVDFEWVIAHIISSDEFYNKSLNQSYNSNPLLSNSIKFIRHAYMKLLNRLPDSDEISNLISSYPNLANNRNDRRLLAQIRVMAKEEYKEKIIKENFWTYLDRNILDEPTSYQYHMDNYQNQKAHIKTLLMSDEFWRKSVVRGYCYRQNNQP
;
A
#
# COMPACT_ATOMS: atom_id res chain seq x y z
N MET A 1 -74.63 5.11 -10.07
CA MET A 1 -74.04 5.31 -11.42
C MET A 1 -72.80 4.43 -11.47
N LYS A 2 -72.87 3.18 -11.99
CA LYS A 2 -72.47 2.77 -13.37
C LYS A 2 -71.10 3.35 -13.79
N LYS A 3 -70.10 2.63 -14.32
CA LYS A 3 -69.76 1.22 -14.58
C LYS A 3 -68.39 1.25 -15.32
N HIS A 4 -67.55 0.22 -15.14
CA HIS A 4 -66.51 -0.38 -16.03
C HIS A 4 -65.30 -0.83 -15.18
N HIS A 5 -65.15 -2.11 -14.80
CA HIS A 5 -64.68 -3.30 -15.54
C HIS A 5 -63.29 -3.13 -16.19
N LEU A 6 -62.24 -3.77 -15.66
CA LEU A 6 -61.75 -5.16 -15.89
C LEU A 6 -61.03 -5.31 -17.24
N PHE A 7 -59.70 -5.51 -17.22
CA PHE A 7 -58.97 -6.60 -17.91
C PHE A 7 -57.45 -6.55 -17.61
N THR A 8 -56.94 -7.66 -17.04
CA THR A 8 -55.68 -8.40 -17.33
C THR A 8 -54.40 -7.63 -17.74
N GLY A 9 -53.19 -7.99 -17.33
CA GLY A 9 -52.66 -9.17 -16.66
C GLY A 9 -51.14 -9.23 -16.94
N PHE A 10 -50.38 -9.86 -16.03
CA PHE A 10 -49.05 -10.44 -16.27
C PHE A 10 -48.01 -9.60 -17.04
N LEU A 11 -47.15 -8.85 -16.34
CA LEU A 11 -45.79 -8.59 -16.81
C LEU A 11 -44.89 -8.10 -15.65
N PHE A 12 -43.68 -8.65 -15.56
CA PHE A 12 -42.55 -8.27 -14.69
C PHE A 12 -42.50 -8.80 -13.25
N ILE A 13 -42.66 -10.11 -13.09
CA ILE A 13 -41.85 -10.90 -12.13
C ILE A 13 -41.19 -11.99 -12.97
N MET A 14 -40.02 -11.70 -13.54
CA MET A 14 -39.10 -12.64 -14.22
C MET A 14 -37.88 -11.85 -14.72
N PHE A 15 -37.03 -11.39 -13.80
CA PHE A 15 -35.67 -10.92 -14.11
C PHE A 15 -34.70 -11.15 -12.94
N SER A 16 -34.80 -12.30 -12.26
CA SER A 16 -33.86 -12.68 -11.20
C SER A 16 -33.46 -14.15 -11.21
N ILE A 17 -33.72 -14.89 -12.29
CA ILE A 17 -33.29 -16.29 -12.45
C ILE A 17 -32.90 -16.49 -13.91
N CYS A 18 -31.65 -16.15 -14.26
CA CYS A 18 -30.90 -16.62 -15.44
C CYS A 18 -29.55 -15.88 -15.59
N SER A 19 -28.66 -15.94 -14.59
CA SER A 19 -27.29 -15.42 -14.71
C SER A 19 -26.22 -16.34 -14.10
N CYS A 20 -26.41 -17.66 -14.09
CA CYS A 20 -25.44 -18.59 -13.49
C CYS A 20 -25.01 -19.75 -14.39
N TYR A 21 -25.04 -19.63 -15.73
CA TYR A 21 -24.69 -20.75 -16.61
C TYR A 21 -23.80 -20.44 -17.81
N ASN A 22 -23.08 -19.31 -17.83
CA ASN A 22 -22.12 -19.01 -18.91
C ASN A 22 -20.73 -18.53 -18.45
N ASP A 23 -20.41 -18.57 -17.16
CA ASP A 23 -19.13 -18.02 -16.65
C ASP A 23 -17.92 -18.89 -17.01
N ASP A 24 -18.09 -20.20 -17.17
CA ASP A 24 -16.98 -21.12 -17.48
C ASP A 24 -16.29 -20.82 -18.83
N PHE A 25 -17.00 -20.22 -19.80
CA PHE A 25 -16.42 -19.91 -21.11
C PHE A 25 -15.65 -18.57 -21.12
N LEU A 26 -16.04 -17.61 -20.28
CA LEU A 26 -15.35 -16.32 -20.13
C LEU A 26 -14.06 -16.48 -19.32
N VAL A 27 -14.08 -17.26 -18.24
CA VAL A 27 -12.90 -17.52 -17.39
C VAL A 27 -11.75 -18.15 -18.18
N LYS A 28 -12.05 -19.07 -19.11
CA LYS A 28 -11.02 -19.79 -19.87
C LYS A 28 -10.32 -18.91 -20.92
N ASN A 29 -11.04 -17.99 -21.55
CA ASN A 29 -10.47 -17.09 -22.56
C ASN A 29 -9.65 -15.95 -21.92
N THR A 30 -10.02 -15.46 -20.73
CA THR A 30 -9.27 -14.42 -20.01
C THR A 30 -7.94 -14.96 -19.47
N LYS A 31 -7.88 -16.22 -19.01
CA LYS A 31 -6.62 -16.85 -18.58
C LYS A 31 -5.61 -16.98 -19.74
N GLU A 32 -6.06 -17.30 -20.96
CA GLU A 32 -5.16 -17.41 -22.12
C GLU A 32 -4.63 -16.08 -22.66
N SER A 33 -5.36 -14.96 -22.50
CA SER A 33 -4.93 -13.65 -22.99
C SER A 33 -3.89 -12.99 -22.08
N ILE A 34 -4.00 -13.18 -20.76
CA ILE A 34 -3.03 -12.68 -19.77
C ILE A 34 -1.68 -13.42 -19.92
N LEU A 35 -1.70 -14.73 -20.14
CA LEU A 35 -0.48 -15.53 -20.27
C LEU A 35 0.32 -15.25 -21.55
N LYS A 36 -0.30 -14.71 -22.61
CA LYS A 36 0.36 -14.50 -23.91
C LYS A 36 1.15 -13.20 -24.05
N ASN A 37 0.93 -12.19 -23.19
CA ASN A 37 1.49 -10.85 -23.40
C ASN A 37 2.72 -10.48 -22.56
N ASP A 38 3.09 -11.22 -21.49
CA ASP A 38 4.19 -10.76 -20.61
C ASP A 38 5.11 -11.86 -20.02
N PHE A 39 4.89 -13.15 -20.28
CA PHE A 39 5.53 -14.24 -19.50
C PHE A 39 6.78 -14.90 -20.13
N SER A 40 7.53 -14.20 -20.98
CA SER A 40 8.84 -14.68 -21.42
C SER A 40 9.94 -14.29 -20.43
N GLY A 41 10.09 -15.03 -19.31
CA GLY A 41 11.38 -15.09 -18.63
C GLY A 41 11.35 -15.21 -17.12
N LYS A 42 11.84 -16.35 -16.62
CA LYS A 42 12.23 -16.65 -15.23
C LYS A 42 13.39 -15.78 -14.68
N ASN A 43 13.52 -14.53 -15.12
CA ASN A 43 14.63 -13.63 -14.77
C ASN A 43 14.16 -12.17 -14.63
N LEU A 44 12.98 -11.95 -14.04
CA LEU A 44 12.46 -10.60 -13.77
C LEU A 44 13.10 -9.93 -12.54
N ASN A 45 13.84 -10.68 -11.69
CA ASN A 45 14.41 -10.14 -10.45
C ASN A 45 15.51 -9.09 -10.65
N ASN A 46 16.15 -9.02 -11.83
CA ASN A 46 17.29 -8.12 -12.03
C ASN A 46 16.96 -6.73 -12.58
N ASN A 47 15.68 -6.40 -12.81
CA ASN A 47 15.31 -5.07 -13.32
C ASN A 47 14.12 -4.45 -12.59
N LEU A 48 13.92 -4.79 -11.31
CA LEU A 48 12.92 -4.15 -10.45
C LEU A 48 13.09 -2.62 -10.40
N CYS A 49 14.32 -2.15 -10.45
CA CYS A 49 14.68 -0.73 -10.49
C CYS A 49 14.76 -0.16 -11.91
N GLY A 50 14.34 -0.92 -12.93
CA GLY A 50 14.25 -0.49 -14.32
C GLY A 50 13.06 0.44 -14.54
N HIS A 51 13.34 1.68 -14.94
CA HIS A 51 12.44 2.85 -14.82
C HIS A 51 11.10 2.85 -15.61
N ASN A 52 10.72 1.80 -16.34
CA ASN A 52 9.70 1.90 -17.41
C ASN A 52 8.57 0.85 -17.43
N ARG A 53 8.36 0.02 -16.39
CA ARG A 53 7.40 -1.12 -16.51
C ARG A 53 6.24 -1.19 -15.53
N TYR A 54 6.12 -0.27 -14.57
CA TYR A 54 5.09 -0.41 -13.53
C TYR A 54 3.90 0.50 -13.78
N LYS A 55 2.71 -0.09 -13.87
CA LYS A 55 1.43 0.61 -13.79
C LYS A 55 1.16 0.98 -12.31
N TYR A 56 1.98 1.88 -11.79
CA TYR A 56 1.77 2.57 -10.52
C TYR A 56 1.47 4.03 -10.87
N ASP A 57 0.19 4.36 -11.03
CA ASP A 57 -0.26 5.65 -11.58
C ASP A 57 -1.21 6.39 -10.63
N TYR A 58 -0.93 6.32 -9.32
CA TYR A 58 -1.71 7.02 -8.31
C TYR A 58 -1.27 8.47 -8.15
N PRO A 59 -2.21 9.41 -7.98
CA PRO A 59 -1.84 10.75 -7.58
C PRO A 59 -1.12 10.72 -6.23
N LYS A 60 -0.26 11.71 -5.99
CA LYS A 60 0.34 11.89 -4.66
C LYS A 60 -0.79 11.97 -3.61
N PRO A 61 -0.62 11.38 -2.42
CA PRO A 61 -1.60 11.46 -1.35
C PRO A 61 -2.06 12.90 -1.11
N SER A 62 -3.37 13.08 -0.99
CA SER A 62 -3.97 14.38 -0.61
C SER A 62 -3.88 14.63 0.91
N PHE A 63 -3.46 13.63 1.67
CA PHE A 63 -3.28 13.69 3.11
C PHE A 63 -1.80 13.68 3.48
N ARG A 64 -1.54 13.99 4.75
CA ARG A 64 -0.20 14.01 5.32
C ARG A 64 0.28 12.58 5.54
N VAL A 65 1.38 12.21 4.89
CA VAL A 65 2.07 10.95 5.16
C VAL A 65 2.87 11.11 6.45
N GLU A 66 2.26 10.79 7.59
CA GLU A 66 2.95 10.70 8.87
C GLU A 66 3.38 9.25 9.07
N GLN A 67 4.65 8.99 9.37
CA GLN A 67 5.08 7.65 9.75
C GLN A 67 4.34 7.21 11.02
N LYS A 68 3.57 6.13 10.92
CA LYS A 68 2.93 5.50 12.08
C LYS A 68 3.74 4.28 12.48
N ASP A 69 4.62 4.47 13.44
CA ASP A 69 5.53 3.39 13.91
C ASP A 69 4.78 2.15 14.43
N ASN A 70 3.52 2.31 14.84
CA ASN A 70 2.67 1.24 15.32
C ASN A 70 1.73 0.65 14.24
N PHE A 71 1.76 1.13 12.99
CA PHE A 71 0.87 0.61 11.95
C PHE A 71 1.48 -0.61 11.27
N MET A 72 0.82 -1.76 11.41
CA MET A 72 1.27 -3.03 10.87
C MET A 72 0.71 -3.28 9.47
N TRP A 73 1.59 -3.47 8.49
CA TRP A 73 1.23 -3.96 7.15
C TRP A 73 1.47 -5.45 7.07
N GLY A 74 0.52 -6.21 6.52
CA GLY A 74 0.70 -7.64 6.37
C GLY A 74 -0.01 -8.27 5.19
N ILE A 75 0.25 -9.55 5.03
CA ILE A 75 -0.48 -10.42 4.11
C ILE A 75 -1.18 -11.50 4.93
N ASN A 76 -2.38 -11.85 4.52
CA ASN A 76 -3.07 -13.04 4.97
C ASN A 76 -2.89 -14.14 3.92
N GLY A 77 -2.26 -15.25 4.30
CA GLY A 77 -1.97 -16.38 3.44
C GLY A 77 -2.37 -17.71 4.05
N HIS A 78 -2.22 -18.77 3.25
CA HIS A 78 -2.70 -20.12 3.58
C HIS A 78 -1.60 -21.18 3.45
N SER A 79 -0.36 -20.81 3.70
CA SER A 79 0.84 -21.62 3.40
C SER A 79 0.84 -23.01 4.04
N ILE A 80 0.29 -23.09 5.25
CA ILE A 80 0.29 -24.32 6.07
C ILE A 80 -1.07 -25.03 6.03
N ARG A 81 -2.05 -24.49 5.29
CA ARG A 81 -3.40 -25.02 5.23
C ARG A 81 -3.40 -26.48 4.72
N PRO A 82 -4.18 -27.38 5.34
CA PRO A 82 -4.26 -28.76 4.89
C PRO A 82 -4.87 -28.87 3.49
N GLU A 83 -4.41 -29.87 2.74
CA GLU A 83 -5.07 -30.26 1.49
C GLU A 83 -6.45 -30.83 1.83
N TYR A 84 -7.49 -30.28 1.22
CA TYR A 84 -8.83 -30.87 1.26
C TYR A 84 -9.03 -31.72 0.00
N PRO A 85 -9.89 -32.75 0.03
CA PRO A 85 -10.24 -33.47 -1.19
C PRO A 85 -10.74 -32.52 -2.29
N GLY A 86 -9.98 -32.41 -3.39
CA GLY A 86 -10.27 -31.47 -4.49
C GLY A 86 -9.64 -30.08 -4.36
N TYR A 87 -8.79 -29.85 -3.35
CA TYR A 87 -8.05 -28.62 -3.14
C TYR A 87 -6.56 -28.93 -2.90
N GLU A 88 -5.75 -28.67 -3.93
CA GLU A 88 -4.30 -28.62 -3.79
C GLU A 88 -3.94 -27.24 -3.23
N ASN A 89 -3.22 -27.22 -2.10
CA ASN A 89 -2.79 -25.95 -1.51
C ASN A 89 -1.81 -25.26 -2.48
N GLN A 90 -2.24 -24.13 -3.07
CA GLN A 90 -1.47 -23.41 -4.08
C GLN A 90 -0.11 -22.91 -3.59
N TYR A 91 0.04 -22.71 -2.28
CA TYR A 91 1.28 -22.25 -1.67
C TYR A 91 2.40 -23.30 -1.79
N ARG A 92 2.04 -24.59 -1.84
CA ARG A 92 3.01 -25.69 -2.05
C ARG A 92 3.66 -25.70 -3.43
N LYS A 93 3.17 -24.86 -4.36
CA LYS A 93 3.78 -24.66 -5.68
C LYS A 93 5.00 -23.75 -5.64
N PHE A 94 5.25 -23.11 -4.50
CA PHE A 94 6.43 -22.30 -4.22
C PHE A 94 7.24 -22.96 -3.11
N SER A 95 8.55 -22.72 -3.10
CA SER A 95 9.35 -22.96 -1.91
C SER A 95 9.05 -21.91 -0.83
N LEU A 96 9.27 -22.25 0.44
CA LEU A 96 9.13 -21.30 1.54
C LEU A 96 10.03 -20.06 1.35
N GLU A 97 11.24 -20.26 0.81
CA GLU A 97 12.16 -19.17 0.48
C GLU A 97 11.57 -18.24 -0.59
N GLU A 98 10.99 -18.77 -1.67
CA GLU A 98 10.31 -17.95 -2.69
C GLU A 98 9.14 -17.17 -2.09
N GLU A 99 8.33 -17.81 -1.25
CA GLU A 99 7.21 -17.16 -0.58
C GLU A 99 7.66 -16.01 0.32
N ILE A 100 8.68 -16.25 1.17
CA ILE A 100 9.24 -15.23 2.05
C ILE A 100 9.91 -14.11 1.26
N ASN A 101 10.56 -14.41 0.14
CA ASN A 101 11.10 -13.39 -0.76
C ASN A 101 10.00 -12.47 -1.31
N PHE A 102 8.82 -12.99 -1.66
CA PHE A 102 7.70 -12.14 -2.05
C PHE A 102 7.21 -11.25 -0.91
N LEU A 103 7.17 -11.78 0.32
CA LEU A 103 6.78 -10.98 1.48
C LEU A 103 7.81 -9.87 1.79
N ASN A 104 9.11 -10.18 1.70
CA ASN A 104 10.19 -9.19 1.83
C ASN A 104 10.10 -8.12 0.73
N GLU A 105 9.81 -8.51 -0.51
CA GLU A 105 9.59 -7.57 -1.60
C GLU A 105 8.42 -6.61 -1.29
N LEU A 106 7.35 -7.10 -0.66
CA LEU A 106 6.20 -6.27 -0.27
C LEU A 106 6.51 -5.33 0.90
N ASN A 107 7.62 -5.53 1.60
CA ASN A 107 8.02 -4.81 2.81
C ASN A 107 6.93 -4.87 3.92
N VAL A 108 6.30 -6.04 4.06
CA VAL A 108 5.34 -6.29 5.14
C VAL A 108 6.04 -6.63 6.45
N GLY A 109 5.40 -6.30 7.57
CA GLY A 109 5.91 -6.62 8.91
C GLY A 109 5.27 -7.86 9.54
N ILE A 110 4.13 -8.33 9.01
CA ILE A 110 3.42 -9.49 9.54
C ILE A 110 2.85 -10.38 8.45
N TYR A 111 2.84 -11.70 8.70
CA TYR A 111 2.22 -12.69 7.84
C TYR A 111 1.26 -13.57 8.63
N ARG A 112 0.00 -13.63 8.20
CA ARG A 112 -1.02 -14.46 8.84
C ARG A 112 -1.14 -15.80 8.13
N ILE A 113 -1.19 -16.88 8.90
CA ILE A 113 -1.37 -18.24 8.40
C ILE A 113 -2.45 -18.98 9.19
N ASP A 114 -3.12 -19.92 8.53
CA ASP A 114 -4.11 -20.79 9.16
C ASP A 114 -3.48 -22.05 9.76
N LEU A 115 -3.70 -22.28 11.05
CA LEU A 115 -3.29 -23.49 11.76
C LEU A 115 -4.47 -24.14 12.49
N HIS A 116 -4.98 -25.22 11.93
CA HIS A 116 -6.10 -25.96 12.54
C HIS A 116 -5.62 -26.87 13.68
N LEU A 117 -6.14 -26.62 14.87
CA LEU A 117 -5.99 -27.44 16.06
C LEU A 117 -7.01 -28.59 16.02
N LYS A 118 -6.52 -29.80 16.31
CA LYS A 118 -7.35 -31.03 16.40
C LYS A 118 -7.28 -31.59 17.82
N GLY A 119 -8.30 -31.30 18.62
CA GLY A 119 -8.46 -31.83 19.96
C GLY A 119 -7.41 -31.35 20.96
N SER A 120 -7.18 -32.17 21.99
CA SER A 120 -6.16 -31.91 23.03
C SER A 120 -4.74 -32.25 22.58
N SER A 121 -4.58 -33.02 21.50
CA SER A 121 -3.29 -33.39 20.95
C SER A 121 -3.01 -32.52 19.74
N MET A 122 -2.29 -31.42 19.91
CA MET A 122 -1.73 -30.58 18.83
C MET A 122 -0.81 -31.35 17.84
N TYR A 123 -0.71 -32.67 17.94
CA TYR A 123 0.57 -33.33 17.88
C TYR A 123 1.03 -33.85 16.53
N ASN A 124 0.30 -33.80 15.40
CA ASN A 124 0.79 -34.64 14.28
C ASN A 124 0.76 -34.14 12.85
N GLU A 125 -0.21 -33.36 12.39
CA GLU A 125 -0.28 -33.18 10.93
C GLU A 125 0.53 -32.01 10.40
N ARG A 126 0.76 -30.94 11.20
CA ARG A 126 1.33 -29.67 10.71
C ARG A 126 2.37 -29.02 11.61
N HIS A 127 2.77 -29.68 12.70
CA HIS A 127 3.81 -29.17 13.58
C HIS A 127 5.10 -28.92 12.80
N GLN A 128 5.55 -29.92 12.02
CA GLN A 128 6.78 -29.78 11.23
C GLN A 128 6.65 -28.69 10.17
N ASP A 129 5.48 -28.56 9.52
CA ASP A 129 5.26 -27.51 8.53
C ASP A 129 5.39 -26.10 9.17
N LEU A 130 4.85 -25.90 10.39
CA LEU A 130 5.01 -24.66 11.14
C LEU A 130 6.46 -24.41 11.54
N GLU A 131 7.15 -25.44 12.04
CA GLU A 131 8.56 -25.34 12.42
C GLU A 131 9.44 -24.99 11.21
N ASP A 132 9.25 -25.67 10.09
CA ASP A 132 9.96 -25.39 8.83
C ASP A 132 9.69 -23.95 8.35
N PHE A 133 8.44 -23.47 8.49
CA PHE A 133 8.07 -22.10 8.15
C PHE A 133 8.75 -21.07 9.06
N LEU A 134 8.72 -21.27 10.37
CA LEU A 134 9.39 -20.39 11.33
C LEU A 134 10.90 -20.37 11.09
N VAL A 135 11.52 -21.52 10.82
CA VAL A 135 12.97 -21.60 10.50
C VAL A 135 13.28 -20.82 9.23
N ALA A 136 12.43 -20.91 8.22
CA ALA A 136 12.59 -20.15 7.00
C ALA A 136 12.42 -18.64 7.27
N LEU A 137 11.43 -18.22 8.06
CA LEU A 137 11.26 -16.82 8.44
C LEU A 137 12.50 -16.27 9.15
N ASP A 138 13.01 -16.96 10.16
CA ASP A 138 14.20 -16.54 10.91
C ASP A 138 15.45 -16.42 10.02
N ALA A 139 15.55 -17.25 8.98
CA ALA A 139 16.68 -17.26 8.06
C ALA A 139 16.64 -16.12 7.03
N PHE A 140 15.44 -15.70 6.62
CA PHE A 140 15.25 -14.86 5.44
C PHE A 140 14.54 -13.53 5.71
N SER A 141 13.99 -13.29 6.91
CA SER A 141 13.16 -12.12 7.17
C SER A 141 13.10 -11.72 8.65
N ASN A 142 12.54 -10.53 8.90
CA ASN A 142 12.11 -10.05 10.22
C ASN A 142 10.57 -10.00 10.34
N ILE A 143 9.85 -10.66 9.44
CA ILE A 143 8.38 -10.71 9.43
C ILE A 143 7.88 -11.49 10.65
N GLN A 144 6.95 -10.88 11.38
CA GLN A 144 6.22 -11.52 12.47
C GLN A 144 5.18 -12.50 11.93
N LEU A 145 4.98 -13.61 12.62
CA LEU A 145 3.94 -14.58 12.27
C LEU A 145 2.66 -14.32 13.09
N LEU A 146 1.51 -14.36 12.43
CA LEU A 146 0.18 -14.37 13.05
C LEU A 146 -0.49 -15.71 12.77
N CYS A 147 -0.39 -16.65 13.72
CA CYS A 147 -1.07 -17.93 13.57
C CYS A 147 -2.54 -17.81 13.97
N VAL A 148 -3.41 -18.24 13.07
CA VAL A 148 -4.82 -18.48 13.36
C VAL A 148 -4.94 -19.84 14.00
N LEU A 149 -5.14 -19.84 15.31
CA LEU A 149 -5.32 -21.03 16.12
C LEU A 149 -6.81 -21.39 16.15
N GLU A 150 -7.27 -21.93 15.03
CA GLU A 150 -8.64 -22.39 14.89
C GLU A 150 -8.84 -23.79 15.43
N SER A 151 -10.04 -24.11 15.87
CA SER A 151 -10.44 -25.51 16.07
C SER A 151 -11.68 -25.83 15.26
N VAL A 152 -11.58 -26.97 14.61
CA VAL A 152 -12.58 -27.50 13.68
C VAL A 152 -13.57 -28.44 14.35
N GLU A 153 -13.23 -29.02 15.51
CA GLU A 153 -13.96 -30.17 16.05
C GLU A 153 -15.39 -29.84 16.48
N TRP A 154 -15.63 -28.77 17.26
CA TRP A 154 -17.01 -28.40 17.65
C TRP A 154 -17.75 -27.55 16.60
N ARG A 155 -17.08 -27.13 15.52
CA ARG A 155 -17.77 -26.45 14.39
C ARG A 155 -18.70 -27.42 13.68
N HIS A 156 -18.30 -28.68 13.53
CA HIS A 156 -19.04 -29.65 12.72
C HIS A 156 -19.62 -30.80 13.55
N ASP A 157 -18.98 -31.19 14.65
CA ASP A 157 -19.51 -32.26 15.48
C ASP A 157 -20.52 -31.72 16.51
N PRO A 158 -21.59 -32.47 16.81
CA PRO A 158 -22.44 -32.18 17.95
C PRO A 158 -21.58 -32.12 19.22
N VAL A 159 -21.77 -31.08 20.04
CA VAL A 159 -21.16 -30.99 21.37
C VAL A 159 -21.40 -32.30 22.09
N VAL A 160 -20.38 -32.94 22.65
CA VAL A 160 -20.52 -34.27 23.28
C VAL A 160 -21.56 -34.20 24.40
N TYR A 161 -22.80 -34.61 24.07
CA TYR A 161 -24.03 -34.19 24.76
C TYR A 161 -24.24 -34.86 26.11
N ASP A 162 -23.77 -36.09 26.28
CA ASP A 162 -24.27 -36.95 27.37
C ASP A 162 -23.59 -36.68 28.72
N GLU A 163 -22.45 -35.98 28.74
CA GLU A 163 -21.72 -35.66 29.98
C GLU A 163 -21.82 -34.17 30.36
N VAL A 164 -22.35 -33.34 29.46
CA VAL A 164 -22.23 -31.89 29.51
C VAL A 164 -23.60 -31.23 29.68
N GLY A 165 -24.16 -31.32 30.89
CA GLY A 165 -25.12 -30.37 31.44
C GLY A 165 -26.61 -30.63 31.16
N SER A 166 -27.23 -31.53 31.92
CA SER A 166 -28.70 -31.65 32.06
C SER A 166 -29.29 -30.73 33.14
N ASN A 167 -28.46 -30.03 33.92
CA ASN A 167 -28.86 -29.34 35.16
C ASN A 167 -28.71 -27.81 35.14
N TRP A 168 -28.71 -27.18 33.96
CA TRP A 168 -28.61 -25.72 33.85
C TRP A 168 -29.97 -25.06 33.63
N ASN A 169 -30.12 -23.81 34.06
CA ASN A 169 -31.29 -22.97 33.82
C ASN A 169 -31.02 -21.95 32.70
N TYR A 170 -31.41 -22.32 31.48
CA TYR A 170 -31.28 -21.48 30.29
C TYR A 170 -32.03 -20.13 30.41
N GLY A 171 -33.25 -20.14 30.95
CA GLY A 171 -34.03 -18.92 31.14
C GLY A 171 -33.39 -17.94 32.12
N LEU A 172 -32.73 -18.45 33.17
CA LEU A 172 -31.95 -17.62 34.09
C LEU A 172 -30.76 -16.96 33.40
N LEU A 173 -30.04 -17.71 32.56
CA LEU A 173 -28.92 -17.16 31.78
C LEU A 173 -29.39 -16.04 30.85
N LEU A 174 -30.48 -16.25 30.09
CA LEU A 174 -31.05 -15.21 29.23
C LEU A 174 -31.40 -13.94 30.01
N ASN A 175 -31.98 -14.10 31.21
CA ASN A 175 -32.27 -12.95 32.07
C ASN A 175 -31.00 -12.20 32.47
N TYR A 176 -29.91 -12.91 32.78
CA TYR A 176 -28.64 -12.26 33.08
C TYR A 176 -28.05 -11.52 31.88
N LEU A 177 -28.06 -12.13 30.69
CA LEU A 177 -27.55 -11.51 29.46
C LEU A 177 -28.34 -10.26 29.08
N ASN A 178 -29.67 -10.34 29.06
CA ASN A 178 -30.55 -9.21 28.69
C ASN A 178 -30.50 -8.04 29.69
N SER A 179 -30.12 -8.30 30.94
CA SER A 179 -29.96 -7.27 31.96
C SER A 179 -28.50 -6.82 32.16
N ASN A 180 -27.57 -7.37 31.37
CA ASN A 180 -26.12 -7.20 31.54
C ASN A 180 -25.67 -7.43 33.01
N ASN A 181 -26.25 -8.42 33.69
CA ASN A 181 -26.00 -8.69 35.10
C ASN A 181 -24.68 -9.46 35.25
N PRO A 182 -23.68 -8.98 36.01
CA PRO A 182 -22.37 -9.62 36.12
C PRO A 182 -22.40 -11.06 36.66
N LEU A 183 -23.47 -11.47 37.36
CA LEU A 183 -23.65 -12.84 37.84
C LEU A 183 -23.76 -13.86 36.70
N GLY A 184 -24.23 -13.47 35.51
CA GLY A 184 -24.32 -14.40 34.38
C GLY A 184 -22.95 -14.83 33.87
N SER A 185 -21.94 -13.96 33.91
CA SER A 185 -20.55 -14.30 33.62
C SER A 185 -20.04 -15.39 34.57
N THR A 186 -20.27 -15.21 35.88
CA THR A 186 -19.94 -16.21 36.90
C THR A 186 -20.70 -17.51 36.65
N TYR A 187 -21.99 -17.42 36.37
CA TYR A 187 -22.84 -18.57 36.09
C TYR A 187 -22.35 -19.37 34.88
N ILE A 188 -22.03 -18.72 33.76
CA ILE A 188 -21.46 -19.36 32.56
C ILE A 188 -20.21 -20.17 32.93
N LYS A 189 -19.27 -19.56 33.67
CA LYS A 189 -18.00 -20.20 34.05
C LYS A 189 -18.15 -21.38 35.01
N THR A 190 -19.30 -21.53 35.68
CA THR A 190 -19.58 -22.69 36.55
C THR A 190 -20.11 -23.91 35.80
N LEU A 191 -20.53 -23.76 34.54
CA LEU A 191 -21.17 -24.82 33.78
C LEU A 191 -20.18 -25.94 33.42
N PRO A 192 -20.62 -27.22 33.42
CA PRO A 192 -19.78 -28.33 32.97
C PRO A 192 -19.19 -28.13 31.56
N THR A 193 -19.97 -27.53 30.65
CA THR A 193 -19.55 -27.18 29.30
C THR A 193 -18.33 -26.28 29.31
N TRP A 194 -18.36 -25.21 30.14
CA TRP A 194 -17.25 -24.30 30.27
C TRP A 194 -16.01 -25.04 30.76
N ASN A 195 -16.12 -25.77 31.87
CA ASN A 195 -14.99 -26.47 32.47
C ASN A 195 -14.34 -27.47 31.52
N TYR A 196 -15.12 -28.21 30.74
CA TYR A 196 -14.59 -29.20 29.79
C TYR A 196 -13.76 -28.53 28.70
N TYR A 197 -14.35 -27.59 27.94
CA TYR A 197 -13.69 -26.94 26.80
C TYR A 197 -12.57 -26.00 27.22
N TYR A 198 -12.71 -25.30 28.36
CA TYR A 198 -11.64 -24.49 28.93
C TYR A 198 -10.41 -25.32 29.29
N ASN A 199 -10.57 -26.47 29.94
CA ASN A 199 -9.40 -27.28 30.34
C ASN A 199 -8.69 -27.91 29.13
N ILE A 200 -9.44 -28.36 28.12
CA ILE A 200 -8.85 -28.92 26.90
C ILE A 200 -8.07 -27.86 26.12
N SER A 201 -8.67 -26.69 25.90
CA SER A 201 -8.02 -25.57 25.21
C SER A 201 -6.83 -25.01 25.97
N LYS A 202 -6.90 -24.97 27.31
CA LYS A 202 -5.77 -24.58 28.15
C LYS A 202 -4.59 -25.52 28.04
N ALA A 203 -4.83 -26.82 28.03
CA ALA A 203 -3.76 -27.79 27.80
C ALA A 203 -3.12 -27.62 26.41
N ALA A 204 -3.94 -27.39 25.39
CA ALA A 204 -3.48 -27.06 24.04
C ALA A 204 -2.65 -25.76 24.04
N GLY A 205 -3.13 -24.67 24.63
CA GLY A 205 -2.44 -23.38 24.67
C GLY A 205 -1.11 -23.44 25.41
N LEU A 206 -1.08 -24.17 26.52
CA LEU A 206 0.15 -24.43 27.28
C LEU A 206 1.18 -25.15 26.42
N TYR A 207 0.76 -26.17 25.69
CA TYR A 207 1.65 -26.87 24.78
C TYR A 207 2.17 -25.93 23.68
N PHE A 208 1.28 -25.23 22.98
CA PHE A 208 1.67 -24.34 21.88
C PHE A 208 2.62 -23.24 22.34
N GLY A 209 2.28 -22.54 23.41
CA GLY A 209 3.10 -21.47 23.97
C GLY A 209 4.46 -21.98 24.44
N SER A 210 4.53 -23.20 25.01
CA SER A 210 5.81 -23.77 25.43
C SER A 210 6.73 -24.16 24.28
N GLU A 211 6.17 -24.45 23.10
CA GLU A 211 6.91 -24.93 21.94
C GLU A 211 7.33 -23.79 21.00
N PHE A 212 6.43 -22.84 20.75
CA PHE A 212 6.61 -21.79 19.73
C PHE A 212 6.57 -20.37 20.29
N GLY A 213 6.28 -20.20 21.58
CA GLY A 213 5.98 -18.89 22.16
C GLY A 213 7.14 -17.90 22.16
N ASP A 214 8.38 -18.38 22.17
CA ASP A 214 9.59 -17.55 22.10
C ASP A 214 9.87 -16.97 20.71
N ARG A 215 9.19 -17.48 19.67
CA ARG A 215 9.33 -17.07 18.26
C ARG A 215 8.10 -16.33 17.74
N MET A 216 7.09 -16.13 18.59
CA MET A 216 5.79 -15.61 18.16
C MET A 216 5.23 -14.59 19.15
N GLU A 217 4.96 -13.39 18.64
CA GLU A 217 4.27 -12.35 19.40
C GLU A 217 2.74 -12.40 19.21
N PHE A 218 2.25 -12.67 17.99
CA PHE A 218 0.82 -12.50 17.67
C PHE A 218 0.06 -13.81 17.46
N TYR A 219 -1.11 -13.91 18.07
CA TYR A 219 -1.97 -15.09 18.04
C TYR A 219 -3.39 -14.70 17.68
N ASN A 220 -3.95 -15.27 16.61
CA ASN A 220 -5.36 -15.12 16.32
C ASN A 220 -6.14 -16.30 16.89
N ILE A 221 -6.79 -16.09 18.03
CA ILE A 221 -7.46 -17.14 18.82
C ILE A 221 -8.93 -17.32 18.41
N GLY A 222 -9.48 -16.42 17.62
CA GLY A 222 -10.87 -16.47 17.23
C GLY A 222 -11.11 -15.87 15.86
N ASN A 223 -11.06 -16.73 14.84
CA ASN A 223 -11.39 -16.37 13.48
C ASN A 223 -12.84 -16.70 13.15
N GLU A 224 -13.65 -15.67 12.98
CA GLU A 224 -15.06 -15.74 12.57
C GLU A 224 -15.89 -16.73 13.41
N LEU A 225 -15.61 -16.84 14.71
CA LEU A 225 -16.25 -17.81 15.60
C LEU A 225 -17.75 -17.53 15.72
N ALA A 226 -18.15 -16.27 15.82
CA ALA A 226 -19.54 -15.84 15.86
C ALA A 226 -20.26 -16.14 14.53
N LEU A 227 -19.61 -15.89 13.39
CA LEU A 227 -20.17 -16.26 12.09
C LEU A 227 -20.41 -17.77 12.00
N ASN A 228 -19.48 -18.58 12.49
CA ASN A 228 -19.61 -20.03 12.50
C ASN A 228 -20.74 -20.50 13.44
N LEU A 229 -20.88 -19.89 14.62
CA LEU A 229 -22.02 -20.15 15.52
C LEU A 229 -23.36 -19.88 14.84
N VAL A 230 -23.45 -18.79 14.07
CA VAL A 230 -24.65 -18.41 13.34
C VAL A 230 -24.92 -19.33 12.14
N LYS A 231 -23.89 -19.69 11.37
CA LYS A 231 -23.99 -20.61 10.22
C LYS A 231 -24.54 -21.97 10.65
N ASN A 232 -24.03 -22.51 11.75
CA ASN A 232 -24.39 -23.84 12.23
C ASN A 232 -25.71 -23.89 13.02
N TYR A 233 -26.33 -22.73 13.30
CA TYR A 233 -27.59 -22.63 14.03
C TYR A 233 -28.79 -23.33 13.34
N TYR A 234 -28.81 -23.41 12.01
CA TYR A 234 -29.98 -23.88 11.24
C TYR A 234 -30.03 -25.38 10.95
N ASP A 235 -28.96 -26.13 11.23
CA ASP A 235 -28.90 -27.56 10.88
C ASP A 235 -29.76 -28.46 11.79
N ILE A 236 -30.18 -27.95 12.96
CA ILE A 236 -30.85 -28.76 14.01
C ILE A 236 -32.23 -29.28 13.59
N ASN A 237 -32.88 -28.67 12.59
CA ASN A 237 -34.18 -29.09 12.06
C ASN A 237 -34.11 -29.78 10.67
N ASN A 238 -32.91 -30.02 10.11
CA ASN A 238 -32.73 -30.63 8.78
C ASN A 238 -33.41 -29.87 7.62
N THR A 239 -33.91 -28.65 7.86
CA THR A 239 -34.41 -27.77 6.80
C THR A 239 -33.27 -26.87 6.39
N ILE A 240 -32.57 -27.29 5.34
CA ILE A 240 -31.48 -26.59 4.67
C ILE A 240 -32.01 -25.23 4.16
N ASP A 241 -32.02 -24.23 5.03
CA ASP A 241 -31.96 -22.84 4.62
C ASP A 241 -30.83 -22.23 5.45
N ASN A 242 -29.61 -22.42 4.94
CA ASN A 242 -28.33 -21.90 5.45
C ASN A 242 -28.25 -20.37 5.35
N ASP A 243 -29.36 -19.67 5.52
CA ASP A 243 -29.43 -18.25 5.24
C ASP A 243 -28.97 -17.47 6.48
N ILE A 244 -27.67 -17.25 6.57
CA ILE A 244 -27.05 -16.27 7.48
C ILE A 244 -27.79 -14.92 7.42
N GLN A 245 -28.37 -14.56 6.26
CA GLN A 245 -29.18 -13.35 6.16
C GLN A 245 -30.42 -13.42 7.04
N HIS A 246 -31.06 -14.58 7.20
CA HIS A 246 -32.19 -14.74 8.12
C HIS A 246 -31.78 -14.42 9.56
N PHE A 247 -30.60 -14.85 10.01
CA PHE A 247 -30.11 -14.46 11.33
C PHE A 247 -29.98 -12.93 11.44
N PHE A 248 -29.26 -12.29 10.52
CA PHE A 248 -29.05 -10.85 10.59
C PHE A 248 -30.32 -10.02 10.38
N LEU A 249 -31.29 -10.51 9.60
CA LEU A 249 -32.59 -9.84 9.43
C LEU A 249 -33.44 -9.85 10.71
N ASN A 250 -33.31 -10.85 11.57
CA ASN A 250 -34.14 -11.00 12.76
C ASN A 250 -33.43 -10.60 14.06
N TYR A 251 -32.12 -10.85 14.15
CA TYR A 251 -31.34 -10.69 15.39
C TYR A 251 -30.22 -9.67 15.27
N LYS A 252 -29.85 -9.23 14.05
CA LYS A 252 -28.79 -8.24 13.77
C LYS A 252 -27.37 -8.59 14.25
N GLY A 253 -27.18 -9.44 15.26
CA GLY A 253 -25.87 -9.87 15.76
C GLY A 253 -25.16 -8.85 16.66
N ASP A 254 -25.83 -7.74 17.00
CA ASP A 254 -25.26 -6.63 17.75
C ASP A 254 -25.40 -6.79 19.27
N GLU A 255 -26.22 -7.72 19.77
CA GLU A 255 -26.43 -7.97 21.20
C GLU A 255 -25.91 -9.34 21.66
N MET A 256 -25.55 -9.45 22.95
CA MET A 256 -25.01 -10.70 23.52
C MET A 256 -26.01 -11.85 23.42
N SER A 257 -27.31 -11.57 23.61
CA SER A 257 -28.37 -12.59 23.63
C SER A 257 -28.70 -13.14 22.24
N ASP A 258 -28.26 -12.49 21.17
CA ASP A 258 -28.43 -12.99 19.79
C ASP A 258 -27.68 -14.32 19.57
N PHE A 259 -26.68 -14.61 20.39
CA PHE A 259 -25.92 -15.87 20.37
C PHE A 259 -26.49 -16.95 21.30
N PHE A 260 -27.67 -16.70 21.87
CA PHE A 260 -28.40 -17.56 22.80
C PHE A 260 -29.87 -17.63 22.38
N LEU A 261 -30.15 -18.04 21.14
CA LEU A 261 -31.54 -18.12 20.65
C LEU A 261 -32.27 -19.37 21.16
N ASN A 262 -31.53 -20.46 21.35
CA ASN A 262 -32.02 -21.68 21.98
C ASN A 262 -30.91 -22.33 22.83
N GLU A 263 -31.28 -23.37 23.60
CA GLU A 263 -30.32 -24.07 24.47
C GLU A 263 -29.11 -24.63 23.71
N GLU A 264 -29.31 -25.10 22.49
CA GLU A 264 -28.24 -25.71 21.71
C GLU A 264 -27.21 -24.68 21.25
N MET A 265 -27.68 -23.59 20.66
CA MET A 265 -26.81 -22.47 20.28
C MET A 265 -26.07 -21.95 21.50
N ALA A 266 -26.76 -21.83 22.64
CA ALA A 266 -26.15 -21.36 23.87
C ALA A 266 -25.05 -22.30 24.38
N LYS A 267 -25.23 -23.62 24.30
CA LYS A 267 -24.17 -24.60 24.62
C LYS A 267 -22.95 -24.43 23.73
N ARG A 268 -23.15 -24.28 22.40
CA ARG A 268 -22.06 -24.03 21.44
C ARG A 268 -21.36 -22.72 21.71
N THR A 269 -22.10 -21.65 21.97
CA THR A 269 -21.56 -20.34 22.34
C THR A 269 -20.71 -20.43 23.61
N ILE A 270 -21.19 -21.11 24.66
CA ILE A 270 -20.43 -21.32 25.90
C ILE A 270 -19.16 -22.15 25.66
N ALA A 271 -19.25 -23.23 24.87
CA ALA A 271 -18.09 -24.03 24.50
C ALA A 271 -17.03 -23.20 23.77
N THR A 272 -17.44 -22.39 22.79
CA THR A 272 -16.55 -21.49 22.05
C THR A 272 -15.88 -20.46 22.96
N LEU A 273 -16.63 -19.78 23.84
CA LEU A 273 -16.05 -18.82 24.79
C LEU A 273 -15.05 -19.49 25.73
N ALA A 274 -15.40 -20.66 26.26
CA ALA A 274 -14.54 -21.43 27.15
C ALA A 274 -13.25 -21.86 26.45
N PHE A 275 -13.34 -22.29 25.20
CA PHE A 275 -12.18 -22.65 24.40
C PHE A 275 -11.24 -21.46 24.17
N VAL A 276 -11.78 -20.31 23.74
CA VAL A 276 -10.98 -19.08 23.54
C VAL A 276 -10.25 -18.70 24.83
N ASN A 277 -10.95 -18.69 25.96
CA ASN A 277 -10.37 -18.33 27.25
C ASN A 277 -9.30 -19.32 27.71
N GLY A 278 -9.54 -20.63 27.57
CA GLY A 278 -8.53 -21.61 27.96
C GLY A 278 -7.29 -21.53 27.08
N LEU A 279 -7.44 -21.34 25.76
CA LEU A 279 -6.30 -21.24 24.85
C LEU A 279 -5.40 -20.04 25.19
N ILE A 280 -6.00 -18.86 25.44
CA ILE A 280 -5.30 -17.65 25.90
C ILE A 280 -4.54 -17.93 27.20
N ASP A 281 -5.23 -18.42 28.24
CA ASP A 281 -4.63 -18.68 29.55
C ASP A 281 -3.48 -19.70 29.46
N GLY A 282 -3.59 -20.69 28.57
CA GLY A 282 -2.55 -21.67 28.33
C GLY A 282 -1.29 -21.07 27.71
N ILE A 283 -1.46 -20.25 26.67
CA ILE A 283 -0.34 -19.57 25.99
C ILE A 283 0.34 -18.59 26.94
N GLN A 284 -0.43 -17.73 27.63
CA GLN A 284 0.10 -16.79 28.63
C GLN A 284 0.88 -17.49 29.74
N GLN A 285 0.43 -18.67 30.19
CA GLN A 285 1.14 -19.43 31.22
C GLN A 285 2.53 -19.88 30.76
N SER A 286 2.76 -20.00 29.45
CA SER A 286 4.05 -20.39 28.86
C SER A 286 4.92 -19.19 28.45
N ASP A 287 4.36 -17.99 28.44
CA ASP A 287 5.04 -16.74 28.08
C ASP A 287 5.16 -15.82 29.33
N PRO A 288 6.14 -16.08 30.20
CA PRO A 288 6.28 -15.37 31.47
C PRO A 288 6.62 -13.87 31.30
N ASP A 289 7.11 -13.47 30.12
CA ASP A 289 7.45 -12.08 29.80
C ASP A 289 6.24 -11.28 29.27
N ASN A 290 5.09 -11.94 29.06
CA ASN A 290 3.83 -11.33 28.63
C ASN A 290 3.98 -10.55 27.31
N ASN A 291 4.72 -11.14 26.38
CA ASN A 291 4.92 -10.63 25.03
C ASN A 291 3.73 -10.98 24.12
N ALA A 292 3.06 -12.11 24.35
CA ALA A 292 1.95 -12.60 23.55
C ALA A 292 0.81 -11.56 23.42
N LYS A 293 0.34 -11.38 22.19
CA LYS A 293 -0.76 -10.51 21.78
C LYS A 293 -1.86 -11.33 21.15
N PHE A 294 -3.06 -11.25 21.73
CA PHE A 294 -4.21 -12.01 21.27
C PHE A 294 -5.13 -11.16 20.42
N ILE A 295 -5.41 -11.65 19.22
CA ILE A 295 -6.36 -11.10 18.26
C ILE A 295 -7.59 -12.00 18.24
N ILE A 296 -8.76 -11.38 18.32
CA ILE A 296 -10.03 -12.03 17.98
C ILE A 296 -10.63 -11.24 16.84
N ASN A 297 -10.98 -11.91 15.75
CA ASN A 297 -11.57 -11.26 14.59
C ASN A 297 -12.95 -11.79 14.22
N GLU A 298 -13.74 -10.87 13.67
CA GLU A 298 -15.07 -11.14 13.17
C GLU A 298 -15.34 -10.38 11.87
N THR A 299 -16.54 -10.58 11.35
CA THR A 299 -17.05 -9.92 10.15
C THR A 299 -18.53 -9.52 10.33
N ASN A 300 -19.08 -8.85 9.32
CA ASN A 300 -20.50 -8.48 9.22
C ASN A 300 -21.02 -7.65 10.41
N LEU A 301 -21.93 -8.20 11.22
CA LEU A 301 -22.61 -7.47 12.29
C LEU A 301 -22.44 -8.14 13.65
N ASN A 302 -21.46 -9.03 13.81
CA ASN A 302 -21.25 -9.85 15.00
C ASN A 302 -20.69 -9.08 16.23
N PHE A 303 -21.09 -7.81 16.44
CA PHE A 303 -20.58 -6.98 17.54
C PHE A 303 -21.00 -7.50 18.92
N GLY A 304 -22.15 -8.18 19.01
CA GLY A 304 -22.64 -8.81 20.24
C GLY A 304 -21.69 -9.88 20.78
N TYR A 305 -20.88 -10.50 19.91
CA TYR A 305 -19.88 -11.47 20.32
C TYR A 305 -18.72 -10.84 21.08
N PHE A 306 -18.22 -9.68 20.64
CA PHE A 306 -17.22 -8.92 21.41
C PHE A 306 -17.78 -8.42 22.76
N LYS A 307 -19.04 -7.97 22.79
CA LYS A 307 -19.72 -7.66 24.07
C LYS A 307 -19.73 -8.88 25.00
N LEU A 308 -19.99 -10.06 24.44
CA LEU A 308 -20.01 -11.32 25.19
C LEU A 308 -18.62 -11.73 25.70
N LEU A 309 -17.58 -11.58 24.88
CA LEU A 309 -16.19 -11.80 25.28
C LEU A 309 -15.79 -10.89 26.45
N ASN A 310 -16.13 -9.61 26.37
CA ASN A 310 -15.92 -8.63 27.44
C ASN A 310 -16.72 -9.01 28.70
N TYR A 311 -17.97 -9.44 28.55
CA TYR A 311 -18.84 -9.86 29.64
C TYR A 311 -18.28 -11.07 30.40
N VAL A 312 -17.64 -12.02 29.71
CA VAL A 312 -16.94 -13.15 30.35
C VAL A 312 -15.49 -12.84 30.73
N ASN A 313 -15.05 -11.59 30.64
CA ASN A 313 -13.69 -11.14 30.93
C ASN A 313 -12.62 -11.92 30.15
N THR A 314 -12.78 -12.04 28.83
CA THR A 314 -11.76 -12.62 27.95
C THR A 314 -10.64 -11.59 27.74
N GLU A 315 -9.38 -11.98 27.94
CA GLU A 315 -8.22 -11.10 27.81
C GLU A 315 -7.64 -11.12 26.39
N TYR A 316 -8.10 -10.21 25.53
CA TYR A 316 -7.55 -10.03 24.18
C TYR A 316 -7.08 -8.59 23.96
N ASP A 317 -6.03 -8.44 23.16
CA ASP A 317 -5.31 -7.18 22.98
C ASP A 317 -5.84 -6.38 21.78
N ILE A 318 -6.25 -7.07 20.72
CA ILE A 318 -6.54 -6.48 19.42
C ILE A 318 -7.90 -6.95 18.91
N ILE A 319 -8.71 -6.01 18.41
CA ILE A 319 -9.94 -6.32 17.69
C ILE A 319 -9.59 -6.51 16.22
N GLY A 320 -9.63 -7.75 15.73
CA GLY A 320 -9.52 -8.05 14.32
C GLY A 320 -10.85 -7.86 13.59
N TRP A 321 -10.81 -7.46 12.33
CA TRP A 321 -12.01 -7.34 11.51
C TRP A 321 -11.76 -7.68 10.04
N ASN A 322 -12.65 -8.45 9.44
CA ASN A 322 -12.59 -8.79 8.02
C ASN A 322 -13.40 -7.74 7.24
N TRP A 323 -12.76 -7.10 6.25
CA TRP A 323 -13.30 -5.96 5.50
C TRP A 323 -13.12 -6.14 3.99
N TYR A 324 -14.14 -6.71 3.33
CA TYR A 324 -14.17 -6.84 1.88
C TYR A 324 -14.91 -5.65 1.23
N PHE A 325 -14.15 -4.83 0.49
CA PHE A 325 -14.63 -3.61 -0.17
C PHE A 325 -15.54 -3.93 -1.36
N GLY A 326 -16.61 -3.17 -1.57
CA GLY A 326 -17.61 -3.42 -2.61
C GLY A 326 -18.91 -2.69 -2.32
N GLU A 327 -20.00 -2.98 -3.05
CA GLU A 327 -21.25 -2.18 -3.06
C GLU A 327 -21.77 -1.71 -1.68
N LYS A 328 -21.46 -2.42 -0.59
CA LYS A 328 -21.92 -2.11 0.77
C LYS A 328 -20.85 -1.57 1.72
N PHE A 329 -19.55 -1.62 1.38
CA PHE A 329 -18.43 -1.36 2.30
C PHE A 329 -17.32 -0.50 1.69
N ASN A 330 -17.69 0.67 1.16
CA ASN A 330 -16.75 1.58 0.51
C ASN A 330 -16.04 2.56 1.45
N SER A 331 -16.40 2.59 2.73
CA SER A 331 -15.90 3.56 3.70
C SER A 331 -16.12 3.08 5.14
N PRO A 332 -15.32 3.52 6.13
CA PRO A 332 -15.60 3.29 7.55
C PRO A 332 -16.97 3.84 7.96
N ASN A 333 -17.51 4.80 7.20
CA ASN A 333 -18.84 5.37 7.42
C ASN A 333 -19.98 4.61 6.72
N SER A 334 -19.67 3.56 5.97
CA SER A 334 -20.67 2.73 5.32
C SER A 334 -21.59 2.07 6.34
N GLN A 335 -22.87 2.02 5.99
CA GLN A 335 -23.92 1.45 6.83
C GLN A 335 -24.21 0.02 6.34
N LEU A 336 -23.92 -0.99 7.16
CA LEU A 336 -24.43 -2.34 6.93
C LEU A 336 -25.74 -2.48 7.71
N GLN A 337 -26.86 -2.66 7.00
CA GLN A 337 -28.20 -2.78 7.60
C GLN A 337 -28.56 -1.63 8.57
N GLY A 338 -28.07 -0.41 8.28
CA GLY A 338 -28.30 0.76 9.13
C GLY A 338 -27.35 0.89 10.33
N MET A 339 -26.31 0.05 10.40
CA MET A 339 -25.24 0.15 11.39
C MET A 339 -23.92 0.55 10.76
N ASN A 340 -23.22 1.49 11.39
CA ASN A 340 -21.85 1.86 11.01
C ASN A 340 -20.88 0.89 11.69
N ALA A 341 -20.19 0.06 10.91
CA ALA A 341 -19.31 -0.97 11.46
C ALA A 341 -18.18 -0.37 12.30
N TYR A 342 -17.50 0.66 11.80
CA TYR A 342 -16.40 1.30 12.51
C TYR A 342 -16.85 1.95 13.82
N GLN A 343 -17.99 2.64 13.84
CA GLN A 343 -18.55 3.24 15.06
C GLN A 343 -18.91 2.18 16.12
N ASN A 344 -19.36 1.00 15.69
CA ASN A 344 -19.59 -0.11 16.61
C ASN A 344 -18.26 -0.67 17.13
N LEU A 345 -17.25 -0.86 16.27
CA LEU A 345 -15.93 -1.34 16.70
C LEU A 345 -15.29 -0.43 17.75
N ILE A 346 -15.32 0.90 17.53
CA ILE A 346 -14.75 1.82 18.52
C ILE A 346 -15.53 1.86 19.84
N SER A 347 -16.81 1.47 19.83
CA SER A 347 -17.65 1.42 21.04
C SER A 347 -17.36 0.22 21.95
N LEU A 348 -16.67 -0.81 21.43
CA LEU A 348 -16.38 -2.05 22.16
C LEU A 348 -15.30 -1.91 23.23
N GLY A 349 -14.43 -0.92 23.13
CA GLY A 349 -13.30 -0.73 24.04
C GLY A 349 -12.25 0.22 23.48
N ASN A 350 -11.04 0.22 24.05
CA ASN A 350 -9.92 1.07 23.62
C ASN A 350 -8.85 0.30 22.83
N GLN A 351 -9.00 -1.01 22.66
CA GLN A 351 -8.07 -1.86 21.93
C GLN A 351 -7.81 -1.31 20.51
N PRO A 352 -6.60 -1.46 19.97
CA PRO A 352 -6.35 -1.22 18.55
C PRO A 352 -7.22 -2.13 17.68
N ILE A 353 -7.57 -1.64 16.51
CA ILE A 353 -8.35 -2.35 15.49
C ILE A 353 -7.39 -2.75 14.37
N TRP A 354 -7.38 -4.02 14.01
CA TRP A 354 -6.66 -4.51 12.85
C TRP A 354 -7.64 -5.00 11.79
N ILE A 355 -7.46 -4.53 10.57
CA ILE A 355 -8.16 -5.11 9.42
C ILE A 355 -7.35 -6.30 8.96
N ILE A 356 -7.78 -7.51 9.30
CA ILE A 356 -6.94 -8.71 9.17
C ILE A 356 -7.21 -9.50 7.88
N GLU A 357 -8.31 -9.19 7.20
CA GLU A 357 -8.67 -9.70 5.88
C GLU A 357 -9.29 -8.55 5.08
N ALA A 358 -8.55 -8.02 4.11
CA ALA A 358 -9.04 -6.96 3.26
C ALA A 358 -8.78 -7.25 1.79
N ASN A 359 -9.78 -7.03 0.94
CA ASN A 359 -9.63 -6.94 -0.50
C ASN A 359 -10.87 -6.29 -1.14
N LYS A 360 -10.80 -5.95 -2.42
CA LYS A 360 -12.00 -5.73 -3.25
C LYS A 360 -12.74 -7.05 -3.38
N ARG A 361 -14.04 -7.06 -3.12
CA ARG A 361 -14.93 -8.21 -3.32
C ARG A 361 -14.74 -8.78 -4.73
N HIS A 362 -14.50 -10.09 -4.80
CA HIS A 362 -14.13 -10.83 -6.01
C HIS A 362 -12.73 -10.55 -6.57
N GLY A 363 -11.86 -9.88 -5.81
CA GLY A 363 -10.48 -9.62 -6.17
C GLY A 363 -10.37 -8.92 -7.52
N ASN A 364 -9.57 -9.49 -8.42
CA ASN A 364 -9.37 -8.99 -9.78
C ASN A 364 -10.21 -9.69 -10.86
N LEU A 365 -11.28 -10.42 -10.48
CA LEU A 365 -12.16 -11.11 -11.43
C LEU A 365 -12.74 -10.14 -12.47
N ASP A 366 -13.15 -8.95 -12.03
CA ASP A 366 -13.74 -7.89 -12.86
C ASP A 366 -12.69 -6.94 -13.45
N GLY A 367 -11.40 -7.31 -13.42
CA GLY A 367 -10.28 -6.53 -13.93
C GLY A 367 -9.30 -6.08 -12.83
N ASP A 368 -8.34 -5.25 -13.22
CA ASP A 368 -7.34 -4.67 -12.32
C ASP A 368 -8.02 -3.95 -11.14
N ASN A 369 -7.69 -4.36 -9.91
CA ASN A 369 -8.26 -3.87 -8.65
C ASN A 369 -7.25 -3.03 -7.84
N SER A 370 -6.17 -2.58 -8.48
CA SER A 370 -5.12 -1.80 -7.83
C SER A 370 -5.67 -0.53 -7.18
N ASP A 371 -6.58 0.18 -7.86
CA ASP A 371 -7.11 1.48 -7.39
C ASP A 371 -7.94 1.31 -6.11
N GLU A 372 -8.75 0.25 -6.06
CA GLU A 372 -9.55 -0.08 -4.90
C GLU A 372 -8.70 -0.54 -3.72
N ILE A 373 -7.67 -1.36 -3.95
CA ILE A 373 -6.72 -1.76 -2.90
C ILE A 373 -6.04 -0.51 -2.33
N ARG A 374 -5.51 0.35 -3.20
CA ARG A 374 -4.87 1.60 -2.78
C ARG A 374 -5.80 2.46 -1.94
N THR A 375 -7.01 2.69 -2.44
CA THR A 375 -8.05 3.48 -1.75
C THR A 375 -8.36 2.89 -0.37
N LEU A 376 -8.47 1.56 -0.28
CA LEU A 376 -8.73 0.89 0.98
C LEU A 376 -7.57 1.06 1.98
N MET A 377 -6.33 0.94 1.52
CA MET A 377 -5.16 1.16 2.38
C MET A 377 -5.11 2.61 2.88
N GLU A 378 -5.35 3.61 2.02
CA GLU A 378 -5.39 5.02 2.43
C GLU A 378 -6.46 5.28 3.49
N ILE A 379 -7.66 4.73 3.28
CA ILE A 379 -8.77 4.85 4.22
C ILE A 379 -8.38 4.26 5.57
N MET A 380 -7.88 3.03 5.59
CA MET A 380 -7.56 2.32 6.83
C MET A 380 -6.37 2.97 7.55
N TYR A 381 -5.35 3.38 6.80
CA TYR A 381 -4.22 4.13 7.33
C TYR A 381 -4.65 5.41 8.05
N ASN A 382 -5.63 6.15 7.51
CA ASN A 382 -6.09 7.40 8.10
C ASN A 382 -7.20 7.23 9.14
N THR A 383 -7.71 6.01 9.35
CA THR A 383 -8.79 5.75 10.30
C THR A 383 -8.23 5.67 11.73
N PRO A 384 -8.73 6.47 12.70
CA PRO A 384 -8.25 6.40 14.08
C PRO A 384 -8.38 4.99 14.67
N ARG A 385 -7.43 4.61 15.54
CA ARG A 385 -7.33 3.27 16.16
C ARG A 385 -7.15 2.09 15.19
N VAL A 386 -7.22 2.29 13.88
CA VAL A 386 -6.79 1.26 12.94
C VAL A 386 -5.27 1.28 12.91
N GLU A 387 -4.67 0.19 13.38
CA GLU A 387 -3.22 0.02 13.57
C GLU A 387 -2.68 -1.19 12.83
N GLY A 388 -3.51 -1.87 12.04
CA GLY A 388 -3.09 -3.01 11.23
C GLY A 388 -3.95 -3.16 9.98
N PHE A 389 -3.31 -3.55 8.88
CA PHE A 389 -3.95 -3.84 7.61
C PHE A 389 -3.28 -5.03 6.91
N LEU A 390 -4.03 -6.13 6.79
CA LEU A 390 -3.60 -7.34 6.12
C LEU A 390 -4.47 -7.58 4.88
N ILE A 391 -3.84 -7.62 3.72
CA ILE A 391 -4.53 -7.95 2.47
C ILE A 391 -4.71 -9.47 2.35
N TYR A 392 -5.88 -9.90 1.88
CA TYR A 392 -6.24 -11.29 1.65
C TYR A 392 -6.31 -11.52 0.14
N GLU A 393 -5.46 -12.27 -0.57
CA GLU A 393 -4.45 -13.27 -0.21
C GLU A 393 -3.09 -12.90 -0.86
N LEU A 394 -2.01 -13.64 -0.58
CA LEU A 394 -0.76 -13.51 -1.35
C LEU A 394 -0.91 -14.08 -2.78
N ILE A 395 -1.46 -15.29 -2.89
CA ILE A 395 -1.47 -16.09 -4.11
C ILE A 395 -2.91 -16.46 -4.46
N ASP A 396 -3.31 -16.27 -5.71
CA ASP A 396 -4.61 -16.70 -6.20
C ASP A 396 -4.85 -18.18 -5.90
N SER A 397 -6.05 -18.45 -5.41
CA SER A 397 -6.50 -19.82 -5.20
C SER A 397 -6.85 -20.53 -6.52
N GLU A 398 -6.67 -21.85 -6.53
CA GLU A 398 -7.23 -22.76 -7.54
C GLU A 398 -8.49 -23.47 -7.01
N TYR A 399 -9.00 -23.03 -5.87
CA TYR A 399 -10.10 -23.68 -5.17
C TYR A 399 -11.38 -23.72 -6.01
N ILE A 400 -12.02 -24.89 -6.00
CA ILE A 400 -13.28 -25.16 -6.71
C ILE A 400 -14.50 -24.66 -5.90
N GLY A 401 -14.29 -24.04 -4.73
CA GLY A 401 -15.36 -23.50 -3.89
C GLY A 401 -15.95 -22.21 -4.44
N GLU A 402 -15.89 -21.12 -3.66
CA GLU A 402 -16.43 -19.84 -4.12
C GLU A 402 -15.56 -19.32 -5.28
N PRO A 403 -16.08 -19.26 -6.52
CA PRO A 403 -15.25 -19.11 -7.71
C PRO A 403 -14.47 -17.81 -7.78
N TYR A 404 -14.87 -16.82 -6.97
CA TYR A 404 -14.26 -15.51 -6.90
C TYR A 404 -13.05 -15.44 -5.96
N GLU A 405 -12.87 -16.39 -5.04
CA GLU A 405 -11.68 -16.42 -4.16
C GLU A 405 -10.39 -16.64 -4.95
N ASN A 406 -10.51 -17.28 -6.12
CA ASN A 406 -9.43 -17.55 -7.07
C ASN A 406 -8.77 -16.29 -7.68
N TYR A 407 -9.20 -15.10 -7.28
CA TYR A 407 -8.79 -13.83 -7.85
C TYR A 407 -8.32 -12.81 -6.80
N TYR A 408 -8.25 -13.20 -5.52
CA TYR A 408 -7.83 -12.31 -4.43
C TYR A 408 -6.32 -12.11 -4.34
N GLY A 409 -5.51 -13.04 -4.83
CA GLY A 409 -4.06 -13.01 -4.68
C GLY A 409 -3.43 -11.79 -5.32
N LEU A 410 -2.31 -11.33 -4.75
CA LEU A 410 -1.40 -10.38 -5.40
C LEU A 410 -0.54 -11.03 -6.49
N LEU A 411 -0.38 -12.35 -6.41
CA LEU A 411 0.30 -13.20 -7.38
C LEU A 411 -0.71 -14.11 -8.06
N THR A 412 -0.50 -14.40 -9.34
CA THR A 412 -1.28 -15.43 -10.04
C THR A 412 -0.89 -16.83 -9.57
N THR A 413 -1.84 -17.76 -9.52
CA THR A 413 -1.50 -19.17 -9.29
C THR A 413 -0.57 -19.69 -10.38
N PRO A 414 0.48 -20.47 -10.06
CA PRO A 414 1.39 -21.00 -11.06
C PRO A 414 0.69 -21.92 -12.06
N ILE A 415 0.70 -21.56 -13.34
CA ILE A 415 0.25 -22.44 -14.44
C ILE A 415 1.51 -22.92 -15.18
N ASN A 416 1.78 -24.23 -15.17
CA ASN A 416 3.00 -24.81 -15.74
C ASN A 416 4.32 -24.23 -15.17
N ASN A 417 4.37 -23.99 -13.86
CA ASN A 417 5.49 -23.34 -13.16
C ASN A 417 5.79 -21.91 -13.63
N LEU A 418 4.78 -21.23 -14.19
CA LEU A 418 4.82 -19.81 -14.50
C LEU A 418 3.83 -19.09 -13.59
N TRP A 419 4.34 -18.16 -12.81
CA TRP A 419 3.59 -17.23 -11.98
C TRP A 419 3.96 -15.81 -12.38
N GLY A 420 3.14 -14.83 -11.98
CA GLY A 420 3.45 -13.43 -12.16
C GLY A 420 2.85 -12.51 -11.12
N TYR A 421 3.49 -11.36 -10.99
CA TYR A 421 2.97 -10.23 -10.25
C TYR A 421 1.72 -9.69 -10.94
N LYS A 422 0.64 -9.50 -10.19
CA LYS A 422 -0.46 -8.65 -10.65
C LYS A 422 -0.11 -7.18 -10.46
N PRO A 423 -0.77 -6.25 -11.17
CA PRO A 423 -0.64 -4.82 -10.91
C PRO A 423 -0.83 -4.45 -9.43
N ALA A 424 -1.80 -5.11 -8.77
CA ALA A 424 -2.10 -4.95 -7.36
C ALA A 424 -0.90 -5.22 -6.42
N PHE A 425 0.01 -6.13 -6.78
CA PHE A 425 1.22 -6.40 -6.00
C PHE A 425 2.08 -5.15 -5.88
N ASN A 426 2.37 -4.49 -7.01
CA ASN A 426 3.17 -3.28 -7.03
C ASN A 426 2.46 -2.12 -6.34
N THR A 427 1.15 -2.02 -6.51
CA THR A 427 0.35 -1.01 -5.85
C THR A 427 0.40 -1.16 -4.34
N PHE A 428 0.21 -2.37 -3.82
CA PHE A 428 0.30 -2.66 -2.40
C PHE A 428 1.70 -2.34 -1.86
N ARG A 429 2.74 -2.89 -2.51
CA ARG A 429 4.15 -2.67 -2.19
C ARG A 429 4.54 -1.20 -2.11
N PHE A 430 4.30 -0.44 -3.18
CA PHE A 430 4.71 0.96 -3.24
C PHE A 430 3.80 1.87 -2.41
N SER A 431 2.60 1.43 -2.07
CA SER A 431 1.77 2.12 -1.07
C SER A 431 2.33 1.99 0.34
N ILE A 432 2.77 0.80 0.75
CA ILE A 432 3.45 0.59 2.03
C ILE A 432 4.66 1.51 2.12
N GLU A 433 5.52 1.45 1.09
CA GLU A 433 6.70 2.31 0.98
C GLU A 433 6.33 3.79 1.10
N GLU A 434 5.37 4.25 0.31
CA GLU A 434 4.94 5.64 0.32
C GLU A 434 4.42 6.05 1.70
N PHE A 435 3.64 5.21 2.39
CA PHE A 435 3.09 5.53 3.70
C PHE A 435 4.14 5.58 4.81
N GLN A 436 5.17 4.75 4.71
CA GLN A 436 6.24 4.72 5.69
C GLN A 436 7.30 5.80 5.42
N TYR A 437 7.64 6.03 4.16
CA TYR A 437 8.84 6.81 3.80
C TYR A 437 8.65 7.81 2.67
N GLY A 438 7.44 8.07 2.18
CA GLY A 438 7.21 8.89 0.97
C GLY A 438 7.94 10.23 0.95
N TYR A 439 7.99 10.95 2.09
CA TYR A 439 8.76 12.19 2.19
C TYR A 439 10.28 11.99 2.22
N HIS A 440 10.77 10.92 2.84
CA HIS A 440 12.20 10.55 2.81
C HIS A 440 12.62 10.15 1.38
N ASP A 441 11.75 9.45 0.67
CA ASP A 441 11.96 9.01 -0.71
C ASP A 441 11.98 10.17 -1.70
N PHE A 442 11.02 11.09 -1.54
CA PHE A 442 11.02 12.36 -2.23
C PHE A 442 12.29 13.15 -1.91
N ALA A 443 12.65 13.19 -0.62
CA ALA A 443 13.81 13.92 -0.15
C ALA A 443 15.09 13.41 -0.84
N TYR A 444 15.30 12.10 -0.77
CA TYR A 444 16.38 11.40 -1.43
C TYR A 444 16.41 11.66 -2.94
N SER A 445 15.27 11.52 -3.62
CA SER A 445 15.20 11.65 -5.08
C SER A 445 15.49 13.07 -5.56
N TYR A 446 15.11 14.09 -4.80
CA TYR A 446 15.54 15.46 -5.08
C TYR A 446 17.06 15.58 -5.02
N TYR A 447 17.72 15.10 -3.95
CA TYR A 447 19.17 15.20 -3.86
C TYR A 447 19.86 14.45 -5.02
N LEU A 448 19.39 13.25 -5.32
CA LEU A 448 19.92 12.43 -6.41
C LEU A 448 19.77 13.13 -7.77
N LYS A 449 18.58 13.67 -8.09
CA LYS A 449 18.28 14.22 -9.42
C LYS A 449 18.60 15.71 -9.57
N TYR A 450 18.44 16.50 -8.52
CA TYR A 450 18.68 17.95 -8.53
C TYR A 450 20.13 18.29 -8.18
N LYS A 451 20.73 17.64 -7.17
CA LYS A 451 22.11 17.90 -6.73
C LYS A 451 23.13 16.94 -7.31
N GLY A 452 22.69 15.84 -7.95
CA GLY A 452 23.60 14.81 -8.44
C GLY A 452 24.39 14.14 -7.31
N GLU A 453 23.87 14.22 -6.07
CA GLU A 453 24.48 13.65 -4.87
C GLU A 453 23.86 12.27 -4.62
N ASP A 454 24.68 11.23 -4.55
CA ASP A 454 24.24 9.90 -4.11
C ASP A 454 23.86 9.95 -2.62
N ARG A 455 22.90 9.13 -2.18
CA ARG A 455 22.47 9.06 -0.77
C ARG A 455 23.63 8.77 0.16
N ASN A 456 24.59 7.97 -0.28
CA ASN A 456 25.78 7.64 0.50
C ASN A 456 26.62 8.88 0.88
N LEU A 457 26.39 10.02 0.21
CA LEU A 457 27.03 11.30 0.49
C LEU A 457 26.17 12.22 1.35
N ILE A 458 24.92 11.84 1.62
CA ILE A 458 23.92 12.61 2.36
C ILE A 458 23.63 11.84 3.63
N ASP A 459 24.09 12.38 4.75
CA ASP A 459 23.75 11.86 6.07
C ASP A 459 22.22 11.70 6.20
N ASP A 460 21.76 10.54 6.69
CA ASP A 460 20.34 10.26 6.89
C ASP A 460 19.68 11.36 7.76
N SER A 461 20.43 11.97 8.68
CA SER A 461 19.95 13.10 9.48
C SER A 461 19.49 14.30 8.63
N HIS A 462 20.11 14.55 7.47
CA HIS A 462 19.69 15.61 6.56
C HIS A 462 18.41 15.25 5.80
N VAL A 463 18.26 13.97 5.41
CA VAL A 463 17.03 13.47 4.78
C VAL A 463 15.89 13.56 5.78
N ASP A 464 16.10 13.17 7.03
CA ASP A 464 15.11 13.22 8.11
C ASP A 464 14.65 14.65 8.41
N ILE A 465 15.60 15.59 8.56
CA ILE A 465 15.28 17.01 8.75
C ILE A 465 14.43 17.51 7.59
N TRP A 466 14.74 17.11 6.36
CA TRP A 466 14.01 17.61 5.20
C TRP A 466 12.64 16.98 5.04
N ALA A 467 12.53 15.66 5.25
CA ALA A 467 11.26 14.96 5.29
C ALA A 467 10.35 15.53 6.39
N GLY A 468 10.88 15.79 7.58
CA GLY A 468 10.18 16.45 8.68
C GLY A 468 9.67 17.86 8.30
N ASN A 469 10.49 18.67 7.64
CA ASN A 469 10.09 20.01 7.19
C ASN A 469 9.00 19.98 6.11
N MET A 470 9.02 19.02 5.18
CA MET A 470 7.92 18.84 4.21
C MET A 470 6.63 18.40 4.86
N ASN A 471 6.74 17.73 6.00
CA ASN A 471 5.59 17.25 6.75
C ASN A 471 4.87 18.41 7.48
N GLU A 472 5.59 19.47 7.85
CA GLU A 472 5.05 20.64 8.57
C GLU A 472 4.73 21.84 7.67
N THR A 473 5.31 21.89 6.46
CA THR A 473 5.17 23.01 5.53
C THR A 473 4.69 22.53 4.16
N ASN A 474 3.91 23.36 3.46
CA ASN A 474 3.54 23.07 2.06
C ASN A 474 4.82 22.77 1.24
N ILE A 475 4.95 21.56 0.68
CA ILE A 475 6.10 21.08 -0.12
C ILE A 475 6.61 22.16 -1.09
N SER A 476 5.68 22.92 -1.69
CA SER A 476 5.97 24.04 -2.59
C SER A 476 6.89 25.10 -1.98
N SER A 477 6.64 25.51 -0.73
CA SER A 477 7.44 26.50 -0.02
C SER A 477 8.80 25.93 0.39
N SER A 478 8.84 24.66 0.80
CA SER A 478 10.07 23.93 1.11
C SER A 478 10.97 23.83 -0.13
N LEU A 479 10.41 23.50 -1.29
CA LEU A 479 11.13 23.48 -2.57
C LEU A 479 11.64 24.87 -2.98
N ASP A 480 10.85 25.93 -2.79
CA ASP A 480 11.30 27.29 -3.08
C ASP A 480 12.54 27.68 -2.27
N MET A 481 12.57 27.28 -0.99
CA MET A 481 13.70 27.50 -0.11
C MET A 481 14.91 26.67 -0.55
N ARG A 482 14.73 25.37 -0.83
CA ARG A 482 15.83 24.49 -1.21
C ARG A 482 16.42 24.80 -2.57
N ILE A 483 15.60 25.02 -3.59
CA ILE A 483 16.09 25.43 -4.92
C ILE A 483 16.91 26.73 -4.83
N LYS A 484 16.59 27.62 -3.89
CA LYS A 484 17.37 28.83 -3.60
C LYS A 484 18.67 28.51 -2.85
N GLU A 485 18.63 27.66 -1.83
CA GLU A 485 19.80 27.30 -1.01
C GLU A 485 20.82 26.46 -1.80
N ASP A 486 20.34 25.51 -2.59
CA ASP A 486 21.12 24.56 -3.39
C ASP A 486 21.53 25.12 -4.76
N CYS A 487 21.27 26.41 -5.02
CA CYS A 487 21.67 27.05 -6.27
C CYS A 487 23.18 27.01 -6.52
N GLU A 488 24.01 26.81 -5.49
CA GLU A 488 25.46 26.67 -5.63
C GLU A 488 25.87 25.52 -6.56
N PHE A 489 25.16 24.40 -6.52
CA PHE A 489 25.41 23.27 -7.41
C PHE A 489 25.17 23.67 -8.87
N GLN A 490 24.04 24.33 -9.15
CA GLN A 490 23.71 24.84 -10.48
C GLN A 490 24.71 25.90 -10.96
N LEU A 491 25.16 26.79 -10.07
CA LEU A 491 26.19 27.78 -10.38
C LEU A 491 27.50 27.12 -10.81
N ASN A 492 27.95 26.08 -10.11
CA ASN A 492 29.13 25.32 -10.53
C ASN A 492 28.95 24.70 -11.92
N ASN A 493 27.81 24.05 -12.16
CA ASN A 493 27.51 23.43 -13.45
C ASN A 493 27.46 24.46 -14.58
N TRP A 494 26.85 25.62 -14.38
CA TRP A 494 26.81 26.67 -15.40
C TRP A 494 28.20 27.27 -15.65
N PHE A 495 28.98 27.53 -14.60
CA PHE A 495 30.36 28.00 -14.79
C PHE A 495 31.22 26.97 -15.53
N TYR A 496 31.07 25.68 -15.21
CA TYR A 496 31.78 24.62 -15.91
C TYR A 496 31.32 24.52 -17.37
N HIS A 497 30.00 24.53 -17.61
CA HIS A 497 29.46 24.42 -18.96
C HIS A 497 29.80 25.63 -19.85
N PHE A 498 29.70 26.86 -19.33
CA PHE A 498 29.89 28.07 -20.13
C PHE A 498 31.32 28.61 -20.13
N LEU A 499 32.07 28.42 -19.05
CA LEU A 499 33.43 28.96 -18.85
C LEU A 499 34.49 27.88 -18.63
N ASP A 500 34.15 26.59 -18.68
CA ASP A 500 35.07 25.46 -18.53
C ASP A 500 35.92 25.54 -17.23
N ARG A 501 35.32 26.02 -16.14
CA ARG A 501 35.93 26.09 -14.80
C ARG A 501 34.87 26.07 -13.69
N ASN A 502 35.29 25.79 -12.46
CA ASN A 502 34.44 26.00 -11.29
C ASN A 502 34.30 27.49 -10.96
N ILE A 503 33.19 27.83 -10.31
CA ILE A 503 32.96 29.19 -9.81
C ILE A 503 33.86 29.46 -8.59
N ASP A 504 34.49 30.63 -8.55
CA ASP A 504 35.24 31.07 -7.37
C ASP A 504 34.30 31.53 -6.24
N THR A 505 34.84 31.68 -5.03
CA THR A 505 34.07 32.05 -3.83
C THR A 505 33.34 33.38 -3.98
N ASN A 506 33.94 34.37 -4.65
CA ASN A 506 33.33 35.71 -4.80
C ASN A 506 32.17 35.66 -5.79
N GLY A 507 32.36 35.00 -6.94
CA GLY A 507 31.29 34.74 -7.89
C GLY A 507 30.15 33.97 -7.23
N ARG A 508 30.46 32.90 -6.49
CA ARG A 508 29.47 32.11 -5.75
C ARG A 508 28.63 32.96 -4.82
N ASN A 509 29.28 33.75 -3.95
CA ASN A 509 28.59 34.62 -3.00
C ASN A 509 27.74 35.67 -3.71
N PHE A 510 28.25 36.24 -4.80
CA PHE A 510 27.52 37.23 -5.61
C PHE A 510 26.23 36.65 -6.19
N TYR A 511 26.31 35.56 -6.97
CA TYR A 511 25.12 35.00 -7.61
C TYR A 511 24.16 34.36 -6.61
N LYS A 512 24.68 33.71 -5.54
CA LYS A 512 23.85 33.20 -4.46
C LYS A 512 23.03 34.32 -3.81
N SER A 513 23.65 35.46 -3.52
CA SER A 513 22.92 36.63 -3.00
C SER A 513 21.86 37.12 -4.00
N LYS A 514 22.16 37.15 -5.30
CA LYS A 514 21.16 37.54 -6.32
C LYS A 514 19.97 36.59 -6.36
N ILE A 515 20.19 35.28 -6.31
CA ILE A 515 19.14 34.27 -6.35
C ILE A 515 18.30 34.29 -5.07
N ILE A 516 18.95 34.35 -3.90
CA ILE A 516 18.27 34.25 -2.60
C ILE A 516 17.59 35.57 -2.22
N ASN A 517 18.33 36.68 -2.23
CA ASN A 517 17.88 37.95 -1.66
C ASN A 517 17.12 38.82 -2.67
N GLU A 518 17.49 38.75 -3.95
CA GLU A 518 16.86 39.55 -5.02
C GLU A 518 15.88 38.73 -5.88
N ASN A 519 15.73 37.42 -5.59
CA ASN A 519 14.87 36.48 -6.32
C ASN A 519 15.09 36.53 -7.84
N VAL A 520 16.36 36.64 -8.26
CA VAL A 520 16.73 36.66 -9.67
C VAL A 520 16.61 35.26 -10.27
N ASP A 521 16.04 35.19 -11.47
CA ASP A 521 15.85 33.93 -12.21
C ASP A 521 17.16 33.35 -12.75
N PHE A 522 17.18 32.03 -12.94
CA PHE A 522 18.34 31.30 -13.46
C PHE A 522 18.75 31.78 -14.85
N GLU A 523 17.78 32.16 -15.68
CA GLU A 523 18.03 32.71 -17.00
C GLU A 523 18.86 34.00 -16.96
N TRP A 524 18.60 34.88 -15.97
CA TRP A 524 19.40 36.08 -15.80
C TRP A 524 20.83 35.73 -15.40
N VAL A 525 21.01 34.77 -14.51
CA VAL A 525 22.35 34.32 -14.07
C VAL A 525 23.14 33.75 -15.24
N ILE A 526 22.53 32.85 -16.01
CA ILE A 526 23.11 32.29 -17.23
C ILE A 526 23.47 33.41 -18.21
N ALA A 527 22.54 34.33 -18.49
CA ALA A 527 22.77 35.46 -19.38
C ALA A 527 23.90 36.38 -18.89
N HIS A 528 24.04 36.55 -17.56
CA HIS A 528 25.13 37.32 -16.96
C HIS A 528 26.48 36.61 -17.10
N ILE A 529 26.54 35.29 -16.87
CA ILE A 529 27.76 34.48 -17.08
C ILE A 529 28.22 34.57 -18.54
N ILE A 530 27.32 34.35 -19.50
CA ILE A 530 27.66 34.32 -20.93
C ILE A 530 27.80 35.71 -21.57
N SER A 531 27.53 36.78 -20.83
CA SER A 531 27.84 38.16 -21.24
C SER A 531 29.18 38.68 -20.72
N SER A 532 29.86 37.90 -19.86
CA SER A 532 31.14 38.25 -19.27
C SER A 532 32.28 38.39 -20.31
N ASP A 533 33.31 39.15 -19.93
CA ASP A 533 34.55 39.25 -20.73
C ASP A 533 35.25 37.90 -20.88
N GLU A 534 35.15 37.03 -19.87
CA GLU A 534 35.73 35.69 -19.92
C GLU A 534 35.06 34.82 -21.01
N PHE A 535 33.73 34.79 -21.03
CA PHE A 535 32.97 34.11 -22.09
C PHE A 535 33.29 34.69 -23.47
N TYR A 536 33.35 36.01 -23.57
CA TYR A 536 33.73 36.68 -24.81
C TYR A 536 35.13 36.28 -25.29
N ASN A 537 36.13 36.28 -24.42
CA ASN A 537 37.49 35.89 -24.79
C ASN A 537 37.56 34.41 -25.21
N LYS A 538 36.83 33.52 -24.53
CA LYS A 538 36.71 32.11 -24.93
C LYS A 538 36.07 31.96 -26.31
N SER A 539 35.10 32.80 -26.64
CA SER A 539 34.44 32.77 -27.96
C SER A 539 35.41 33.01 -29.13
N LEU A 540 36.47 33.81 -28.92
CA LEU A 540 37.40 34.19 -29.99
C LEU A 540 38.28 33.02 -30.46
N ASN A 541 38.49 32.03 -29.59
CA ASN A 541 39.43 30.93 -29.78
C ASN A 541 38.76 29.58 -30.07
N GLN A 542 37.43 29.56 -30.30
CA GLN A 542 36.71 28.31 -30.58
C GLN A 542 37.02 27.77 -31.99
N SER A 543 37.08 26.46 -32.13
CA SER A 543 37.38 25.79 -33.41
C SER A 543 36.36 26.11 -34.50
N TYR A 544 35.07 26.22 -34.15
CA TYR A 544 34.00 26.65 -35.06
C TYR A 544 34.03 28.15 -35.38
N ASN A 545 34.99 28.91 -34.84
CA ASN A 545 35.26 30.31 -35.17
C ASN A 545 36.61 30.49 -35.89
N SER A 546 37.12 29.43 -36.52
CA SER A 546 38.43 29.39 -37.19
C SER A 546 38.57 30.34 -38.38
N ASN A 547 37.48 30.84 -38.97
CA ASN A 547 37.54 31.82 -40.05
C ASN A 547 37.99 33.19 -39.51
N PRO A 548 39.19 33.68 -39.89
CA PRO A 548 39.73 34.94 -39.39
C PRO A 548 38.95 36.17 -39.87
N LEU A 549 38.15 36.04 -40.93
CA LEU A 549 37.33 37.13 -41.49
C LEU A 549 36.05 37.40 -40.69
N LEU A 550 35.69 36.52 -39.76
CA LEU A 550 34.52 36.75 -38.90
C LEU A 550 34.83 37.86 -37.89
N SER A 551 33.93 38.85 -37.82
CA SER A 551 34.00 39.87 -36.77
C SER A 551 33.87 39.22 -35.39
N ASN A 552 34.49 39.83 -34.38
CA ASN A 552 34.42 39.33 -33.01
C ASN A 552 32.97 39.23 -32.48
N SER A 553 32.08 40.13 -32.93
CA SER A 553 30.64 40.05 -32.63
C SER A 553 30.02 38.77 -33.16
N ILE A 554 30.37 38.35 -34.40
CA ILE A 554 29.87 37.10 -34.98
C ILE A 554 30.42 35.89 -34.21
N LYS A 555 31.71 35.89 -33.88
CA LYS A 555 32.34 34.81 -33.10
C LYS A 555 31.65 34.63 -31.73
N PHE A 556 31.35 35.74 -31.07
CA PHE A 556 30.61 35.76 -29.80
C PHE A 556 29.19 35.18 -29.94
N ILE A 557 28.41 35.63 -30.93
CA ILE A 557 27.05 35.11 -31.18
C ILE A 557 27.10 33.60 -31.48
N ARG A 558 28.03 33.15 -32.33
CA ARG A 558 28.21 31.73 -32.64
C ARG A 558 28.52 30.90 -31.40
N HIS A 559 29.39 31.39 -30.52
CA HIS A 559 29.73 30.69 -29.27
C HIS A 559 28.53 30.54 -28.35
N ALA A 560 27.72 31.59 -28.21
CA ALA A 560 26.50 31.55 -27.43
C ALA A 560 25.48 30.53 -27.96
N TYR A 561 25.24 30.53 -29.27
CA TYR A 561 24.38 29.53 -29.91
C TYR A 561 24.88 28.10 -29.72
N MET A 562 26.20 27.87 -29.82
CA MET A 562 26.76 26.55 -29.55
C MET A 562 26.54 26.13 -28.08
N LYS A 563 26.79 27.01 -27.11
CA LYS A 563 26.65 26.66 -25.69
C LYS A 563 25.18 26.56 -25.24
N LEU A 564 24.28 27.39 -25.77
CA LEU A 564 22.85 27.40 -25.41
C LEU A 564 22.03 26.40 -26.23
N LEU A 565 22.21 26.35 -27.55
CA LEU A 565 21.36 25.62 -28.50
C LEU A 565 22.06 24.44 -29.17
N ASN A 566 23.37 24.23 -28.93
CA ASN A 566 24.15 23.18 -29.57
C ASN A 566 24.13 23.21 -31.12
N ARG A 567 24.01 24.41 -31.70
CA ARG A 567 24.12 24.63 -33.15
C ARG A 567 24.73 25.99 -33.46
N LEU A 568 25.01 26.21 -34.74
CA LEU A 568 25.39 27.53 -35.24
C LEU A 568 24.13 28.36 -35.60
N PRO A 569 24.19 29.69 -35.46
CA PRO A 569 23.15 30.59 -35.94
C PRO A 569 23.18 30.69 -37.47
N ASP A 570 22.02 30.88 -38.09
CA ASP A 570 21.92 31.23 -39.51
C ASP A 570 22.29 32.71 -39.76
N SER A 571 22.35 33.10 -41.05
CA SER A 571 22.73 34.46 -41.44
C SER A 571 21.76 35.53 -40.97
N ASP A 572 20.47 35.21 -40.88
CA ASP A 572 19.41 36.15 -40.51
C ASP A 572 19.41 36.36 -39.01
N GLU A 573 19.60 35.30 -38.23
CA GLU A 573 19.82 35.33 -36.79
C GLU A 573 21.01 36.21 -36.41
N ILE A 574 22.16 36.02 -37.09
CA ILE A 574 23.35 36.86 -36.91
C ILE A 574 23.03 38.32 -37.23
N SER A 575 22.43 38.58 -38.40
CA SER A 575 22.13 39.93 -38.88
C SER A 575 21.16 40.66 -37.96
N ASN A 576 20.13 39.97 -37.48
CA ASN A 576 19.14 40.50 -36.55
C ASN A 576 19.74 40.86 -35.19
N LEU A 577 20.66 40.04 -34.66
CA LEU A 577 21.33 40.34 -33.39
C LEU A 577 22.33 41.50 -33.52
N ILE A 578 23.10 41.55 -34.61
CA ILE A 578 24.07 42.63 -34.84
C ILE A 578 23.37 43.97 -35.06
N SER A 579 22.28 44.00 -35.83
CA SER A 579 21.52 45.22 -36.09
C SER A 579 20.85 45.75 -34.82
N SER A 580 20.33 44.86 -33.98
CA SER A 580 19.67 45.23 -32.72
C SER A 580 20.67 45.68 -31.64
N TYR A 581 21.89 45.12 -31.66
CA TYR A 581 22.92 45.38 -30.65
C TYR A 581 24.29 45.63 -31.31
N PRO A 582 24.49 46.81 -31.94
CA PRO A 582 25.75 47.10 -32.60
C PRO A 582 26.92 47.11 -31.60
N ASN A 583 28.13 46.80 -32.07
CA ASN A 583 29.37 46.83 -31.29
C ASN A 583 29.41 45.90 -30.05
N LEU A 584 28.91 44.66 -30.16
CA LEU A 584 29.05 43.64 -29.09
C LEU A 584 30.51 43.40 -28.65
N ALA A 585 31.47 43.69 -29.52
CA ALA A 585 32.90 43.58 -29.23
C ALA A 585 33.43 44.67 -28.27
N ASN A 586 32.82 45.86 -28.20
CA ASN A 586 33.39 47.04 -27.52
C ASN A 586 33.02 47.15 -26.03
N ASN A 587 33.13 46.04 -25.31
CA ASN A 587 33.07 45.96 -23.85
C ASN A 587 31.89 46.69 -23.15
N ARG A 588 30.67 46.52 -23.68
CA ARG A 588 29.44 46.92 -22.97
C ARG A 588 28.66 45.67 -22.57
N ASN A 589 28.85 45.21 -21.33
CA ASN A 589 28.18 44.03 -20.77
C ASN A 589 26.67 44.06 -21.01
N ASP A 590 26.03 45.23 -20.95
CA ASP A 590 24.59 45.38 -21.19
C ASP A 590 24.15 44.92 -22.60
N ARG A 591 24.94 45.22 -23.64
CA ARG A 591 24.58 44.82 -25.02
C ARG A 591 24.76 43.33 -25.23
N ARG A 592 25.81 42.76 -24.64
CA ARG A 592 26.03 41.31 -24.64
C ARG A 592 24.89 40.64 -23.90
N LEU A 593 24.54 41.08 -22.70
CA LEU A 593 23.44 40.56 -21.91
C LEU A 593 22.12 40.54 -22.69
N LEU A 594 21.73 41.66 -23.32
CA LEU A 594 20.50 41.73 -24.11
C LEU A 594 20.50 40.79 -25.33
N ALA A 595 21.64 40.66 -26.02
CA ALA A 595 21.77 39.71 -27.11
C ALA A 595 21.56 38.26 -26.63
N GLN A 596 22.08 37.92 -25.45
CA GLN A 596 21.98 36.58 -24.86
C GLN A 596 20.56 36.27 -24.40
N ILE A 597 19.89 37.22 -23.74
CA ILE A 597 18.47 37.12 -23.41
C ILE A 597 17.63 36.84 -24.66
N ARG A 598 17.97 37.46 -25.80
CA ARG A 598 17.25 37.23 -27.07
C ARG A 598 17.49 35.83 -27.65
N VAL A 599 18.68 35.25 -27.47
CA VAL A 599 18.93 33.84 -27.84
C VAL A 599 18.13 32.90 -26.94
N MET A 600 18.11 33.15 -25.63
CA MET A 600 17.37 32.35 -24.65
C MET A 600 15.84 32.50 -24.78
N ALA A 601 15.35 33.60 -25.35
CA ALA A 601 13.93 33.80 -25.62
C ALA A 601 13.39 32.92 -26.76
N LYS A 602 14.26 32.23 -27.51
CA LYS A 602 13.85 31.34 -28.61
C LYS A 602 13.12 30.12 -28.09
N GLU A 603 12.11 29.69 -28.83
CA GLU A 603 11.38 28.45 -28.56
C GLU A 603 12.31 27.24 -28.49
N GLU A 604 13.31 27.17 -29.37
CA GLU A 604 14.31 26.10 -29.37
C GLU A 604 15.10 26.00 -28.05
N TYR A 605 15.40 27.14 -27.42
CA TYR A 605 16.06 27.13 -26.10
C TYR A 605 15.12 26.54 -25.04
N LYS A 606 13.87 27.02 -25.01
CA LYS A 606 12.85 26.53 -24.07
C LYS A 606 12.62 25.03 -24.26
N GLU A 607 12.46 24.58 -25.50
CA GLU A 607 12.30 23.16 -25.87
C GLU A 607 13.45 22.31 -25.34
N LYS A 608 14.69 22.73 -25.59
CA LYS A 608 15.87 22.02 -25.12
C LYS A 608 15.87 21.89 -23.60
N ILE A 609 15.65 23.00 -22.89
CA ILE A 609 15.64 23.03 -21.42
C ILE A 609 14.50 22.17 -20.84
N ILE A 610 13.32 22.21 -21.45
CA ILE A 610 12.19 21.36 -21.03
C ILE A 610 12.54 19.89 -21.21
N LYS A 611 13.12 19.50 -22.36
CA LYS A 611 13.57 18.12 -22.61
C LYS A 611 14.63 17.66 -21.60
N GLU A 612 15.62 18.50 -21.33
CA GLU A 612 16.69 18.21 -20.37
C GLU A 612 16.13 18.05 -18.95
N ASN A 613 15.19 18.91 -18.53
CA ASN A 613 14.56 18.81 -17.23
C ASN A 613 13.67 17.56 -17.09
N PHE A 614 12.87 17.24 -18.11
CA PHE A 614 12.07 16.00 -18.11
C PHE A 614 12.95 14.76 -18.01
N TRP A 615 14.04 14.71 -18.78
CA TRP A 615 14.99 13.61 -18.68
C TRP A 615 15.63 13.53 -17.30
N THR A 616 16.06 14.68 -16.75
CA THR A 616 16.75 14.73 -15.46
C THR A 616 15.85 14.32 -14.29
N TYR A 617 14.64 14.85 -14.20
CA TYR A 617 13.79 14.64 -13.02
C TYR A 617 12.84 13.43 -13.18
N LEU A 618 12.38 13.16 -14.40
CA LEU A 618 11.37 12.14 -14.69
C LEU A 618 11.92 10.95 -15.48
N ASP A 619 13.20 10.94 -15.88
CA ASP A 619 13.83 9.83 -16.62
C ASP A 619 13.11 9.48 -17.93
N ARG A 620 12.51 10.46 -18.62
CA ARG A 620 11.82 10.25 -19.91
C ARG A 620 11.93 11.44 -20.86
N ASN A 621 11.64 11.18 -22.13
CA ASN A 621 11.52 12.22 -23.15
C ASN A 621 10.08 12.76 -23.18
N ILE A 622 9.93 14.08 -23.11
CA ILE A 622 8.60 14.72 -23.16
C ILE A 622 7.89 14.55 -24.50
N LEU A 623 8.63 14.26 -25.58
CA LEU A 623 8.07 14.08 -26.93
C LEU A 623 7.14 12.88 -27.06
N ASP A 624 7.18 11.96 -26.09
CA ASP A 624 6.28 10.81 -26.03
C ASP A 624 4.84 11.25 -25.64
N GLU A 625 4.65 12.50 -25.18
CA GLU A 625 3.36 13.10 -24.80
C GLU A 625 3.19 14.53 -25.36
N PRO A 626 2.79 14.67 -26.65
CA PRO A 626 2.76 15.97 -27.34
C PRO A 626 1.88 17.04 -26.66
N THR A 627 0.80 16.63 -25.98
CA THR A 627 -0.10 17.54 -25.26
C THR A 627 0.54 18.12 -24.01
N SER A 628 1.28 17.31 -23.26
CA SER A 628 2.07 17.74 -22.10
C SER A 628 3.19 18.69 -22.54
N TYR A 629 3.87 18.36 -23.63
CA TYR A 629 4.91 19.21 -24.23
C TYR A 629 4.41 20.63 -24.55
N GLN A 630 3.29 20.75 -25.26
CA GLN A 630 2.73 22.06 -25.62
C GLN A 630 2.32 22.86 -24.37
N TYR A 631 1.69 22.20 -23.38
CA TYR A 631 1.33 22.86 -22.13
C TYR A 631 2.56 23.44 -21.41
N HIS A 632 3.65 22.68 -21.32
CA HIS A 632 4.87 23.16 -20.70
C HIS A 632 5.52 24.30 -21.48
N MET A 633 5.51 24.26 -22.82
CA MET A 633 5.98 25.36 -23.66
C MET A 633 5.17 26.64 -23.46
N ASP A 634 3.84 26.53 -23.41
CA ASP A 634 2.92 27.67 -23.26
C ASP A 634 3.01 28.30 -21.87
N ASN A 635 3.27 27.49 -20.83
CA ASN A 635 3.35 27.93 -19.44
C ASN A 635 4.80 28.10 -18.92
N TYR A 636 5.81 27.97 -19.78
CA TYR A 636 7.20 28.15 -19.40
C TYR A 636 7.47 29.62 -19.06
N GLN A 637 7.53 29.94 -17.77
CA GLN A 637 7.91 31.26 -17.29
C GLN A 637 9.43 31.39 -17.17
N ASN A 638 10.06 30.46 -16.44
CA ASN A 638 11.50 30.37 -16.25
C ASN A 638 11.90 28.94 -15.78
N GLN A 639 13.21 28.64 -15.79
CA GLN A 639 13.76 27.33 -15.43
C GLN A 639 13.37 26.92 -14.01
N LYS A 640 13.46 27.86 -13.07
CA LYS A 640 13.17 27.62 -11.66
C LYS A 640 11.72 27.18 -11.45
N ALA A 641 10.77 27.89 -12.05
CA ALA A 641 9.35 27.55 -11.99
C ALA A 641 9.07 26.21 -12.67
N HIS A 642 9.70 25.95 -13.83
CA HIS A 642 9.54 24.68 -14.54
C HIS A 642 10.06 23.49 -13.73
N ILE A 643 11.27 23.57 -13.18
CA ILE A 643 11.85 22.54 -12.31
C ILE A 643 10.93 22.29 -11.12
N LYS A 644 10.46 23.36 -10.47
CA LYS A 644 9.50 23.25 -9.35
C LYS A 644 8.23 22.52 -9.76
N THR A 645 7.66 22.83 -10.92
CA THR A 645 6.48 22.13 -11.46
C THR A 645 6.73 20.64 -11.63
N LEU A 646 7.89 20.23 -12.16
CA LEU A 646 8.24 18.82 -12.32
C LEU A 646 8.43 18.14 -10.96
N LEU A 647 9.19 18.75 -10.06
CA LEU A 647 9.39 18.22 -8.71
C LEU A 647 8.08 18.09 -7.93
N MET A 648 7.09 18.96 -8.19
CA MET A 648 5.77 18.92 -7.56
C MET A 648 4.79 17.95 -8.21
N SER A 649 5.14 17.38 -9.37
CA SER A 649 4.26 16.48 -10.11
C SER A 649 4.07 15.14 -9.39
N ASP A 650 2.92 14.52 -9.62
CA ASP A 650 2.65 13.16 -9.11
C ASP A 650 3.63 12.14 -9.69
N GLU A 651 4.08 12.33 -10.92
CA GLU A 651 5.07 11.46 -11.56
C GLU A 651 6.42 11.49 -10.84
N PHE A 652 6.93 12.68 -10.48
CA PHE A 652 8.17 12.78 -9.72
C PHE A 652 8.02 12.14 -8.34
N TRP A 653 6.90 12.38 -7.66
CA TRP A 653 6.60 11.75 -6.38
C TRP A 653 6.62 10.22 -6.47
N ARG A 654 5.87 9.64 -7.41
CA ARG A 654 5.84 8.18 -7.61
C ARG A 654 7.20 7.58 -7.94
N LYS A 655 7.95 8.23 -8.85
CA LYS A 655 9.33 7.81 -9.16
C LYS A 655 10.23 7.92 -7.94
N SER A 656 9.95 8.86 -7.05
CA SER A 656 10.70 9.00 -5.81
C SER A 656 10.48 7.83 -4.87
N VAL A 657 9.22 7.43 -4.65
CA VAL A 657 8.85 6.22 -3.88
C VAL A 657 9.56 4.98 -4.43
N VAL A 658 9.51 4.77 -5.75
CA VAL A 658 10.18 3.60 -6.38
C VAL A 658 11.71 3.66 -6.20
N ARG A 659 12.33 4.84 -6.36
CA ARG A 659 13.78 5.00 -6.18
C ARG A 659 14.19 4.78 -4.72
N GLY A 660 13.40 5.27 -3.77
CA GLY A 660 13.62 5.07 -2.35
C GLY A 660 13.54 3.60 -1.97
N TYR A 661 12.46 2.92 -2.37
CA TYR A 661 12.30 1.47 -2.22
C TYR A 661 13.53 0.72 -2.75
N CYS A 662 13.88 0.97 -4.01
CA CYS A 662 15.05 0.36 -4.64
C CYS A 662 16.35 0.61 -3.88
N TYR A 663 16.54 1.82 -3.36
CA TYR A 663 17.70 2.14 -2.56
C TYR A 663 17.74 1.30 -1.27
N ARG A 664 16.63 1.16 -0.55
CA ARG A 664 16.59 0.33 0.67
C ARG A 664 16.90 -1.11 0.35
N GLN A 665 16.24 -1.69 -0.64
CA GLN A 665 16.41 -3.10 -1.01
C GLN A 665 17.86 -3.42 -1.41
N ASN A 666 18.56 -2.50 -2.09
CA ASN A 666 19.95 -2.70 -2.45
C ASN A 666 20.95 -2.46 -1.31
N ASN A 667 20.54 -1.81 -0.22
CA ASN A 667 21.39 -1.51 0.93
C ASN A 667 20.98 -2.29 2.19
N GLN A 668 20.09 -3.28 2.06
CA GLN A 668 19.90 -4.24 3.14
C GLN A 668 21.15 -5.12 3.27
N PRO A 669 21.65 -5.38 4.50
CA PRO A 669 22.91 -6.08 4.75
C PRO A 669 23.05 -7.47 4.14
#